data_AF-A0A1V5RXQ3-F1
#
_entry.id   AF-A0A1V5RXQ3-F1
#
_cell.length_a   1.000
_cell.length_b   1.000
_cell.length_c   1.000
_cell.angle_alpha   90.00
_cell.angle_beta   90.00
_cell.angle_gamma   90.00
#
_symmetry.space_group_name_H-M   'P 1'
#
loop_
_entity.id
_entity.type
_entity.pdbx_description
1 polymer ?
#
loop_
_entity_poly.entity_id
_entity_poly.type
_entity_poly.pdbx_seq_one_letter_code
_entity_poly.pdbx_strand_id
1 'polypeptide(L)'
;MKQITTLFSYLLVITCFLFIDCHVSMAESGVYVGGHIRRERPNTITKLKNSGFTYVILFNVNVESDGTLKTDGETICQNGQYVFGNTQPNYQADIKALKTSPTHINRIEICIGGWGNESYDHIKTLINNNGTGSETMLYKNFKALKNAIPELDGVNNDDENCYDLSTATRFHVMMKDLGYKTSLAPYMNKDFWSQLATNINNQRSNAVDRIMVQCYDGGAGNNPSNWHINGITLHAGRMNYQDGGMSGSINQFQSWKNDNGVTGGFVWVYNDETWDLNAWATRMNRVFGSCNSATNPVATVYEGANYEGYSKQLAEGNYTMADLAAYGITNDDISSIKISTGFKITLYDNDKYGGSTASFTSDATFVGSDRNDKCTSSKIEPSGVTDISGIYKIKNRNSGLYLDMAGNGTENGTNVVQYNDEGEEAFQLYEFKHKGNGVYTITCKGNGKVLDIKESKSDNGTVVQAYTSNDTKAQQFILVDKGSGYYQIIARNCGKPIEVPGSSKQAGEWIKIYDNNGTNAQQWQLIKLKPIGVAVASIYNDLNYAGTSLSLPEGSHSLNQLKIYGFADNSLTSLKVTKGYKATIYVDDNYKGSSKSFTSDVNWIGDDWNDKTSSIKIEAQGISGLNGEYKIQNKNSSLYLDLYENKTDNNTAIVQWNDLGKSETQKFKLVERDNGVYSIYSAPANRVFDVANASVNDRANIQLYDYYADAHNQQFMICDAGNGYYQFIARHCGKVIEVPESDKNAGEWIKTWSNNGSAAQAWKLVPWSQVITTQINSTSNTENISIYPNPACNYINIKWANYAKRTIYLKDLEGRILCNTNCESNILSIPITEIQNGIYLLIIDNQSYKILVKH
;
A
#
# COMPACT_ATOMS: atom_id res chain seq x y z
N MET A 1 -37.39 -47.30 -0.47
CA MET A 1 -38.06 -46.45 -1.49
C MET A 1 -38.24 -45.06 -0.88
N LYS A 2 -37.86 -43.91 -1.43
CA LYS A 2 -37.03 -43.44 -2.57
C LYS A 2 -36.87 -41.91 -2.29
N GLN A 3 -35.68 -41.40 -1.93
CA GLN A 3 -34.91 -40.38 -2.69
C GLN A 3 -35.72 -39.30 -3.43
N ILE A 4 -35.49 -38.02 -3.11
CA ILE A 4 -35.33 -36.83 -3.99
C ILE A 4 -34.73 -35.71 -3.10
N THR A 5 -33.41 -35.49 -3.05
CA THR A 5 -32.56 -34.54 -3.80
C THR A 5 -32.93 -33.05 -3.75
N THR A 6 -31.97 -32.31 -3.19
CA THR A 6 -31.66 -30.88 -3.11
C THR A 6 -31.89 -30.08 -4.40
N LEU A 7 -32.47 -28.88 -4.31
CA LEU A 7 -32.32 -27.82 -5.32
C LEU A 7 -31.84 -26.52 -4.66
N PHE A 8 -30.61 -26.13 -5.00
CA PHE A 8 -30.05 -24.80 -4.79
C PHE A 8 -30.72 -23.83 -5.76
N SER A 9 -31.39 -22.80 -5.25
CA SER A 9 -31.89 -21.69 -6.06
C SER A 9 -30.83 -20.60 -6.14
N TYR A 10 -30.18 -20.48 -7.30
CA TYR A 10 -29.36 -19.34 -7.67
C TYR A 10 -30.24 -18.10 -7.80
N LEU A 11 -30.02 -17.11 -6.93
CA LEU A 11 -30.58 -15.78 -7.06
C LEU A 11 -29.77 -15.03 -8.14
N LEU A 12 -30.26 -15.06 -9.38
CA LEU A 12 -29.75 -14.20 -10.45
C LEU A 12 -30.27 -12.78 -10.18
N VAL A 13 -29.43 -11.94 -9.56
CA VAL A 13 -29.68 -10.50 -9.47
C VAL A 13 -29.54 -9.92 -10.88
N ILE A 14 -30.66 -9.70 -11.55
CA ILE A 14 -30.73 -8.90 -12.77
C ILE A 14 -30.57 -7.44 -12.34
N THR A 15 -29.36 -6.92 -12.42
CA THR A 15 -29.09 -5.49 -12.33
C THR A 15 -29.58 -4.85 -13.63
N CYS A 16 -30.81 -4.32 -13.63
CA CYS A 16 -31.26 -3.40 -14.66
C CYS A 16 -30.49 -2.09 -14.55
N PHE A 17 -29.29 -2.05 -15.13
CA PHE A 17 -28.70 -0.78 -15.54
C PHE A 17 -29.51 -0.26 -16.73
N LEU A 18 -30.30 0.79 -16.49
CA LEU A 18 -30.70 1.72 -17.54
C LEU A 18 -29.42 2.38 -18.06
N PHE A 19 -28.73 1.71 -18.98
CA PHE A 19 -27.78 2.36 -19.86
C PHE A 19 -28.60 3.32 -20.72
N ILE A 20 -28.52 4.61 -20.41
CA ILE A 20 -28.64 5.61 -21.46
C ILE A 20 -27.41 5.35 -22.32
N ASP A 21 -27.57 4.55 -23.37
CA ASP A 21 -26.59 4.41 -24.45
C ASP A 21 -26.47 5.78 -25.10
N CYS A 22 -25.63 6.63 -24.52
CA CYS A 22 -24.92 7.62 -25.28
C CYS A 22 -23.94 6.82 -26.14
N HIS A 23 -24.43 6.29 -27.27
CA HIS A 23 -23.58 5.81 -28.34
C HIS A 23 -22.73 7.01 -28.78
N VAL A 24 -21.57 7.17 -28.15
CA VAL A 24 -20.47 7.90 -28.76
C VAL A 24 -20.17 7.11 -30.03
N SER A 25 -20.67 7.60 -31.16
CA SER A 25 -20.44 7.00 -32.48
C SER A 25 -18.94 6.82 -32.62
N MET A 26 -18.47 5.57 -32.56
CA MET A 26 -17.09 5.23 -32.85
C MET A 26 -16.78 5.74 -34.26
N ALA A 27 -15.62 6.35 -34.47
CA ALA A 27 -15.25 6.72 -35.82
C ALA A 27 -15.06 5.47 -36.67
N GLU A 28 -15.50 5.53 -37.91
CA GLU A 28 -15.51 4.38 -38.79
C GLU A 28 -14.57 4.61 -39.98
N SER A 29 -13.47 3.88 -40.01
CA SER A 29 -12.55 3.80 -41.15
C SER A 29 -12.72 2.46 -41.87
N GLY A 30 -12.78 2.53 -43.21
CA GLY A 30 -13.05 1.40 -44.07
C GLY A 30 -11.99 1.17 -45.13
N VAL A 31 -11.95 -0.05 -45.65
CA VAL A 31 -11.10 -0.42 -46.77
C VAL A 31 -11.84 -1.32 -47.74
N TYR A 32 -11.85 -0.96 -49.03
CA TYR A 32 -12.28 -1.86 -50.10
C TYR A 32 -11.10 -2.74 -50.50
N VAL A 33 -11.29 -4.04 -50.37
CA VAL A 33 -10.31 -5.08 -50.71
C VAL A 33 -10.95 -6.05 -51.70
N GLY A 34 -10.38 -6.16 -52.91
CA GLY A 34 -10.86 -7.07 -53.95
C GLY A 34 -10.26 -8.47 -53.86
N GLY A 35 -10.02 -9.09 -55.03
CA GLY A 35 -9.44 -10.42 -55.17
C GLY A 35 -8.09 -10.64 -54.46
N HIS A 36 -7.45 -9.58 -53.99
CA HIS A 36 -6.33 -9.58 -53.02
C HIS A 36 -6.56 -10.52 -51.84
N ILE A 37 -7.77 -10.54 -51.25
CA ILE A 37 -8.07 -11.46 -50.14
C ILE A 37 -7.83 -12.91 -50.54
N ARG A 38 -8.00 -13.30 -51.82
CA ARG A 38 -7.76 -14.67 -52.30
C ARG A 38 -6.30 -14.96 -52.66
N ARG A 39 -5.54 -13.97 -53.13
CA ARG A 39 -4.19 -14.17 -53.71
C ARG A 39 -3.08 -14.27 -52.65
N GLU A 40 -3.14 -13.45 -51.61
CA GLU A 40 -2.13 -13.40 -50.53
C GLU A 40 -2.71 -13.71 -49.14
N ARG A 41 -3.76 -14.53 -49.11
CA ARG A 41 -4.61 -14.89 -47.96
C ARG A 41 -3.97 -14.75 -46.57
N PRO A 42 -2.93 -15.50 -46.16
CA PRO A 42 -2.42 -15.39 -44.79
C PRO A 42 -1.85 -14.00 -44.47
N ASN A 43 -1.19 -13.36 -45.44
CA ASN A 43 -0.59 -12.04 -45.28
C ASN A 43 -1.66 -10.95 -45.27
N THR A 44 -2.59 -11.00 -46.22
CA THR A 44 -3.73 -10.06 -46.32
C THR A 44 -4.56 -10.03 -45.05
N ILE A 45 -4.99 -11.19 -44.57
CA ILE A 45 -5.84 -11.28 -43.38
C ILE A 45 -5.09 -10.74 -42.17
N THR A 46 -3.80 -11.08 -42.03
CA THR A 46 -2.96 -10.55 -40.94
C THR A 46 -2.81 -9.03 -41.03
N LYS A 47 -2.50 -8.47 -42.21
CA LYS A 47 -2.39 -7.02 -42.43
C LYS A 47 -3.70 -6.29 -42.11
N LEU A 48 -4.84 -6.82 -42.55
CA LEU A 48 -6.15 -6.22 -42.26
C LEU A 48 -6.48 -6.25 -40.77
N LYS A 49 -6.24 -7.38 -40.09
CA LYS A 49 -6.45 -7.49 -38.65
C LYS A 49 -5.61 -6.48 -37.87
N ASN A 50 -4.36 -6.28 -38.29
CA ASN A 50 -3.40 -5.39 -37.65
C ASN A 50 -3.49 -3.93 -38.11
N SER A 51 -4.38 -3.60 -39.06
CA SER A 51 -4.46 -2.26 -39.64
C SER A 51 -5.05 -1.22 -38.68
N GLY A 52 -6.05 -1.60 -37.89
CA GLY A 52 -6.87 -0.63 -37.15
C GLY A 52 -8.07 -0.10 -37.93
N PHE A 53 -8.35 -0.60 -39.14
CA PHE A 53 -9.62 -0.36 -39.82
C PHE A 53 -10.78 -0.97 -39.02
N THR A 54 -11.94 -0.34 -39.11
CA THR A 54 -13.16 -0.78 -38.41
C THR A 54 -14.08 -1.61 -39.30
N TYR A 55 -14.02 -1.45 -40.62
CA TYR A 55 -14.80 -2.25 -41.55
C TYR A 55 -14.06 -2.56 -42.85
N VAL A 56 -14.45 -3.67 -43.47
CA VAL A 56 -13.86 -4.18 -44.70
C VAL A 56 -14.96 -4.43 -45.73
N ILE A 57 -14.73 -3.99 -46.97
CA ILE A 57 -15.62 -4.26 -48.10
C ILE A 57 -14.90 -5.20 -49.05
N LEU A 58 -15.46 -6.39 -49.21
CA LEU A 58 -14.99 -7.45 -50.09
C LEU A 58 -15.49 -7.16 -51.51
N PHE A 59 -14.60 -6.64 -52.35
CA PHE A 59 -14.97 -6.18 -53.68
C PHE A 59 -15.12 -7.31 -54.72
N ASN A 60 -16.20 -7.13 -55.48
CA ASN A 60 -16.79 -7.78 -56.65
C ASN A 60 -17.43 -9.18 -56.49
N VAL A 61 -18.57 -9.22 -55.81
CA VAL A 61 -19.56 -10.30 -55.93
C VAL A 61 -20.53 -9.99 -57.07
N ASN A 62 -20.54 -10.83 -58.08
CA ASN A 62 -21.41 -10.74 -59.25
C ASN A 62 -22.66 -11.61 -59.06
N VAL A 63 -23.80 -11.12 -59.52
CA VAL A 63 -25.02 -11.91 -59.73
C VAL A 63 -25.14 -12.22 -61.21
N GLU A 64 -25.07 -13.51 -61.55
CA GLU A 64 -25.23 -13.98 -62.92
C GLU A 64 -26.71 -14.06 -63.33
N SER A 65 -26.98 -14.21 -64.62
CA SER A 65 -28.34 -14.24 -65.18
C SER A 65 -29.23 -15.37 -64.64
N ASP A 66 -28.64 -16.46 -64.14
CA ASP A 66 -29.33 -17.57 -63.48
C ASP A 66 -29.43 -17.41 -61.95
N GLY A 67 -28.90 -16.31 -61.40
CA GLY A 67 -28.84 -16.02 -59.96
C GLY A 67 -27.62 -16.59 -59.25
N THR A 68 -26.72 -17.29 -59.95
CA THR A 68 -25.43 -17.75 -59.41
C THR A 68 -24.61 -16.56 -58.91
N LEU A 69 -23.96 -16.72 -57.76
CA LEU A 69 -23.06 -15.70 -57.20
C LEU A 69 -21.62 -16.04 -57.58
N LYS A 70 -20.90 -15.11 -58.20
CA LYS A 70 -19.49 -15.28 -58.61
C LYS A 70 -18.59 -14.18 -58.07
N THR A 71 -17.28 -14.44 -58.02
CA THR A 71 -16.26 -13.41 -57.78
C THR A 71 -14.97 -13.78 -58.49
N ASP A 72 -14.35 -12.83 -59.20
CA ASP A 72 -13.22 -13.02 -60.13
C ASP A 72 -13.27 -14.33 -60.93
N GLY A 73 -14.42 -14.62 -61.53
CA GLY A 73 -14.62 -15.79 -62.40
C GLY A 73 -14.97 -17.11 -61.69
N GLU A 74 -14.83 -17.19 -60.37
CA GLU A 74 -15.14 -18.39 -59.57
C GLU A 74 -16.56 -18.34 -58.98
N THR A 75 -17.18 -19.50 -58.78
CA THR A 75 -18.55 -19.60 -58.23
C THR A 75 -18.53 -19.62 -56.70
N ILE A 76 -19.26 -18.70 -56.08
CA ILE A 76 -19.45 -18.63 -54.64
C ILE A 76 -20.62 -19.52 -54.21
N CYS A 77 -21.81 -19.24 -54.76
CA CYS A 77 -23.04 -19.95 -54.47
C CYS A 77 -23.80 -20.27 -55.76
N GLN A 78 -24.32 -21.49 -55.85
CA GLN A 78 -25.14 -21.95 -56.96
C GLN A 78 -26.19 -22.94 -56.43
N ASN A 79 -27.40 -22.92 -57.00
CA ASN A 79 -28.50 -23.82 -56.62
C ASN A 79 -28.80 -23.85 -55.11
N GLY A 80 -28.65 -22.72 -54.42
CA GLY A 80 -28.89 -22.59 -52.98
C GLY A 80 -27.82 -23.22 -52.11
N GLN A 81 -26.62 -23.48 -52.63
CA GLN A 81 -25.50 -24.07 -51.90
C GLN A 81 -24.27 -23.16 -52.00
N TYR A 82 -23.53 -23.05 -50.89
CA TYR A 82 -22.19 -22.46 -50.91
C TYR A 82 -21.20 -23.49 -51.46
N VAL A 83 -20.58 -23.18 -52.59
CA VAL A 83 -19.65 -24.09 -53.29
C VAL A 83 -18.23 -23.55 -53.38
N PHE A 84 -18.01 -22.29 -52.96
CA PHE A 84 -16.69 -21.67 -53.03
C PHE A 84 -15.63 -22.42 -52.22
N GLY A 85 -16.02 -23.11 -51.15
CA GLY A 85 -15.10 -23.90 -50.33
C GLY A 85 -14.41 -25.03 -51.12
N ASN A 86 -14.96 -25.42 -52.28
CA ASN A 86 -14.35 -26.42 -53.15
C ASN A 86 -13.12 -25.88 -53.89
N THR A 87 -13.10 -24.60 -54.24
CA THR A 87 -11.96 -23.93 -54.91
C THR A 87 -11.12 -23.11 -53.93
N GLN A 88 -11.73 -22.60 -52.86
CA GLN A 88 -11.16 -21.70 -51.87
C GLN A 88 -11.44 -22.19 -50.43
N PRO A 89 -10.90 -23.34 -50.00
CA PRO A 89 -11.30 -24.04 -48.77
C PRO A 89 -11.15 -23.23 -47.49
N ASN A 90 -10.21 -22.28 -47.45
CA ASN A 90 -9.97 -21.48 -46.24
C ASN A 90 -10.91 -20.26 -46.14
N TYR A 91 -11.77 -19.95 -47.14
CA TYR A 91 -12.41 -18.61 -47.28
C TYR A 91 -13.28 -18.24 -46.11
N GLN A 92 -14.09 -19.20 -45.64
CA GLN A 92 -14.89 -19.01 -44.44
C GLN A 92 -14.02 -18.71 -43.21
N ALA A 93 -12.92 -19.43 -43.03
CA ALA A 93 -12.02 -19.25 -41.88
C ALA A 93 -11.31 -17.88 -41.92
N ASP A 94 -10.91 -17.41 -43.09
CA ASP A 94 -10.25 -16.12 -43.26
C ASP A 94 -11.20 -14.94 -42.98
N ILE A 95 -12.42 -14.98 -43.52
CA ILE A 95 -13.43 -13.94 -43.24
C ILE A 95 -13.80 -13.93 -41.75
N LYS A 96 -13.93 -15.10 -41.14
CA LYS A 96 -14.13 -15.23 -39.69
C LYS A 96 -12.96 -14.66 -38.89
N ALA A 97 -11.72 -14.88 -39.34
CA ALA A 97 -10.53 -14.39 -38.66
C ALA A 97 -10.48 -12.86 -38.60
N LEU A 98 -11.05 -12.15 -39.59
CA LEU A 98 -11.12 -10.68 -39.61
C LEU A 98 -11.94 -10.10 -38.45
N LYS A 99 -12.95 -10.82 -37.92
CA LYS A 99 -13.71 -10.39 -36.71
C LYS A 99 -13.22 -11.05 -35.42
N THR A 100 -12.18 -11.87 -35.49
CA THR A 100 -11.62 -12.58 -34.32
C THR A 100 -10.46 -11.79 -33.75
N SER A 101 -10.58 -11.32 -32.50
CA SER A 101 -9.54 -10.54 -31.81
C SER A 101 -8.15 -11.22 -31.84
N PRO A 102 -7.04 -10.44 -31.85
CA PRO A 102 -6.99 -8.98 -31.88
C PRO A 102 -7.30 -8.43 -33.28
N THR A 103 -8.22 -7.45 -33.32
CA THR A 103 -8.61 -6.67 -34.51
C THR A 103 -9.63 -5.61 -34.08
N HIS A 104 -9.75 -4.54 -34.87
CA HIS A 104 -10.81 -3.54 -34.72
C HIS A 104 -11.89 -3.66 -35.79
N ILE A 105 -11.77 -4.61 -36.73
CA ILE A 105 -12.78 -4.86 -37.75
C ILE A 105 -14.01 -5.46 -37.07
N ASN A 106 -15.08 -4.68 -37.03
CA ASN A 106 -16.36 -5.09 -36.47
C ASN A 106 -17.44 -5.29 -37.54
N ARG A 107 -17.17 -4.88 -38.79
CA ARG A 107 -18.09 -4.97 -39.93
C ARG A 107 -17.43 -5.46 -41.20
N ILE A 108 -18.05 -6.43 -41.87
CA ILE A 108 -17.61 -6.97 -43.17
C ILE A 108 -18.77 -6.91 -44.15
N GLU A 109 -18.53 -6.35 -45.34
CA GLU A 109 -19.53 -6.26 -46.41
C GLU A 109 -19.04 -6.94 -47.68
N ILE A 110 -19.97 -7.46 -48.49
CA ILE A 110 -19.70 -7.78 -49.89
C ILE A 110 -20.15 -6.62 -50.77
N CYS A 111 -19.40 -6.26 -51.81
CA CYS A 111 -19.83 -5.29 -52.80
C CYS A 111 -20.41 -5.99 -54.03
N ILE A 112 -21.56 -5.51 -54.51
CA ILE A 112 -22.22 -5.95 -55.73
C ILE A 112 -22.34 -4.76 -56.67
N GLY A 113 -21.89 -4.92 -57.92
CA GLY A 113 -21.97 -3.89 -58.95
C GLY A 113 -20.61 -3.36 -59.38
N GLY A 114 -20.54 -2.05 -59.59
CA GLY A 114 -19.40 -1.32 -60.14
C GLY A 114 -19.50 -1.10 -61.65
N TRP A 115 -18.62 -0.23 -62.16
CA TRP A 115 -18.59 0.15 -63.57
C TRP A 115 -18.47 -1.09 -64.49
N GLY A 116 -19.35 -1.19 -65.49
CA GLY A 116 -19.38 -2.29 -66.44
C GLY A 116 -19.90 -3.63 -65.90
N ASN A 117 -20.50 -3.66 -64.70
CA ASN A 117 -21.07 -4.87 -64.10
C ASN A 117 -22.58 -5.01 -64.39
N GLU A 118 -23.02 -6.17 -64.87
CA GLU A 118 -24.42 -6.47 -65.23
C GLU A 118 -25.27 -7.02 -64.06
N SER A 119 -24.70 -7.12 -62.85
CA SER A 119 -25.37 -7.76 -61.71
C SER A 119 -26.75 -7.16 -61.40
N TYR A 120 -26.89 -5.83 -61.45
CA TYR A 120 -28.17 -5.19 -61.16
C TYR A 120 -29.21 -5.38 -62.29
N ASP A 121 -28.78 -5.53 -63.55
CA ASP A 121 -29.66 -5.91 -64.66
C ASP A 121 -30.14 -7.36 -64.54
N HIS A 122 -29.26 -8.27 -64.11
CA HIS A 122 -29.63 -9.65 -63.77
C HIS A 122 -30.57 -9.71 -62.57
N ILE A 123 -30.29 -8.97 -61.49
CA ILE A 123 -31.16 -8.86 -60.30
C ILE A 123 -32.54 -8.36 -60.71
N LYS A 124 -32.61 -7.29 -61.53
CA LYS A 124 -33.87 -6.76 -62.05
C LYS A 124 -34.66 -7.83 -62.80
N THR A 125 -34.01 -8.53 -63.73
CA THR A 125 -34.64 -9.59 -64.54
C THR A 125 -35.16 -10.73 -63.67
N LEU A 126 -34.34 -11.24 -62.75
CA LEU A 126 -34.70 -12.32 -61.82
C LEU A 126 -35.86 -11.92 -60.89
N ILE A 127 -35.84 -10.70 -60.34
CA ILE A 127 -36.89 -10.21 -59.45
C ILE A 127 -38.21 -9.98 -60.20
N ASN A 128 -38.15 -9.52 -61.45
CA ASN A 128 -39.34 -9.38 -62.29
C ASN A 128 -39.94 -10.74 -62.68
N ASN A 129 -39.09 -11.73 -62.98
CA ASN A 129 -39.54 -13.06 -63.40
C ASN A 129 -40.02 -13.93 -62.23
N ASN A 130 -39.36 -13.85 -61.08
CA ASN A 130 -39.53 -14.83 -60.00
C ASN A 130 -39.81 -14.20 -58.62
N GLY A 131 -39.56 -12.91 -58.46
CA GLY A 131 -39.67 -12.22 -57.18
C GLY A 131 -38.53 -12.48 -56.21
N THR A 132 -38.80 -12.27 -54.92
CA THR A 132 -37.80 -12.33 -53.82
C THR A 132 -38.18 -13.35 -52.73
N GLY A 133 -39.15 -14.23 -53.02
CA GLY A 133 -39.61 -15.24 -52.07
C GLY A 133 -38.56 -16.32 -51.79
N SER A 134 -38.77 -17.13 -50.76
CA SER A 134 -37.80 -18.14 -50.31
C SER A 134 -37.42 -19.20 -51.35
N GLU A 135 -38.28 -19.39 -52.35
CA GLU A 135 -38.07 -20.37 -53.42
C GLU A 135 -37.22 -19.87 -54.58
N THR A 136 -36.95 -18.57 -54.68
CA THR A 136 -36.21 -17.99 -55.80
C THR A 136 -34.71 -18.25 -55.68
N MET A 137 -34.03 -18.33 -56.82
CA MET A 137 -32.59 -18.63 -56.85
C MET A 137 -31.78 -17.54 -56.14
N LEU A 138 -32.18 -16.28 -56.31
CA LEU A 138 -31.56 -15.14 -55.65
C LEU A 138 -31.63 -15.27 -54.13
N TYR A 139 -32.81 -15.55 -53.57
CA TYR A 139 -32.97 -15.77 -52.13
C TYR A 139 -32.13 -16.95 -51.65
N LYS A 140 -32.20 -18.10 -52.35
CA LYS A 140 -31.52 -19.34 -51.99
C LYS A 140 -30.00 -19.16 -51.96
N ASN A 141 -29.42 -18.51 -52.95
CA ASN A 141 -27.96 -18.32 -53.02
C ASN A 141 -27.45 -17.33 -51.97
N PHE A 142 -28.13 -16.19 -51.73
CA PHE A 142 -27.72 -15.27 -50.67
C PHE A 142 -27.93 -15.85 -49.26
N LYS A 143 -28.98 -16.65 -49.06
CA LYS A 143 -29.16 -17.40 -47.81
C LYS A 143 -28.03 -18.41 -47.59
N ALA A 144 -27.64 -19.13 -48.64
CA ALA A 144 -26.52 -20.06 -48.56
C ALA A 144 -25.20 -19.34 -48.20
N LEU A 145 -24.95 -18.17 -48.80
CA LEU A 145 -23.80 -17.34 -48.47
C LEU A 145 -23.81 -16.90 -47.01
N LYS A 146 -24.93 -16.35 -46.51
CA LYS A 146 -25.06 -15.90 -45.12
C LYS A 146 -24.88 -17.04 -44.12
N ASN A 147 -25.43 -18.21 -44.43
CA ASN A 147 -25.28 -19.40 -43.58
C ASN A 147 -23.84 -19.89 -43.54
N ALA A 148 -23.13 -19.85 -44.67
CA ALA A 148 -21.74 -20.28 -44.75
C ALA A 148 -20.77 -19.28 -44.12
N ILE A 149 -21.08 -17.98 -44.18
CA ILE A 149 -20.24 -16.89 -43.66
C ILE A 149 -21.13 -15.90 -42.88
N PRO A 150 -21.52 -16.26 -41.65
CA PRO A 150 -22.39 -15.41 -40.83
C PRO A 150 -21.77 -14.05 -40.49
N GLU A 151 -20.44 -13.94 -40.54
CA GLU A 151 -19.66 -12.73 -40.30
C GLU A 151 -19.86 -11.62 -41.34
N LEU A 152 -20.49 -11.90 -42.49
CA LEU A 152 -20.85 -10.88 -43.48
C LEU A 152 -22.03 -10.05 -42.98
N ASP A 153 -21.77 -8.83 -42.56
CA ASP A 153 -22.75 -7.93 -41.95
C ASP A 153 -23.63 -7.22 -42.96
N GLY A 154 -23.16 -6.97 -44.19
CA GLY A 154 -23.93 -6.20 -45.16
C GLY A 154 -23.58 -6.42 -46.62
N VAL A 155 -24.42 -5.83 -47.47
CA VAL A 155 -24.25 -5.72 -48.92
C VAL A 155 -24.05 -4.26 -49.26
N ASN A 156 -22.89 -3.97 -49.84
CA ASN A 156 -22.56 -2.69 -50.41
C ASN A 156 -23.11 -2.61 -51.84
N ASN A 157 -24.05 -1.69 -52.05
CA ASN A 157 -24.75 -1.47 -53.31
C ASN A 157 -23.99 -0.48 -54.18
N ASP A 158 -23.36 -1.00 -55.23
CA ASP A 158 -22.59 -0.24 -56.22
C ASP A 158 -23.29 -0.27 -57.59
N ASP A 159 -24.61 -0.05 -57.63
CA ASP A 159 -25.37 0.05 -58.89
C ASP A 159 -25.03 1.33 -59.66
N GLU A 160 -24.18 1.20 -60.67
CA GLU A 160 -23.75 2.33 -61.50
C GLU A 160 -24.48 2.44 -62.85
N ASN A 161 -25.33 1.47 -63.22
CA ASN A 161 -25.88 1.36 -64.58
C ASN A 161 -27.40 1.14 -64.61
N CYS A 162 -27.96 0.28 -63.75
CA CYS A 162 -29.34 -0.19 -63.88
C CYS A 162 -30.35 0.83 -63.34
N TYR A 163 -30.09 1.35 -62.13
CA TYR A 163 -30.90 2.35 -61.44
C TYR A 163 -32.41 2.03 -61.38
N ASP A 164 -32.78 0.74 -61.32
CA ASP A 164 -34.18 0.30 -61.25
C ASP A 164 -34.70 0.31 -59.81
N LEU A 165 -35.35 1.41 -59.42
CA LEU A 165 -35.77 1.67 -58.03
C LEU A 165 -36.64 0.54 -57.43
N SER A 166 -37.57 0.00 -58.21
CA SER A 166 -38.53 -1.02 -57.74
C SER A 166 -37.82 -2.33 -57.38
N THR A 167 -37.01 -2.86 -58.30
CA THR A 167 -36.32 -4.14 -58.09
C THR A 167 -35.18 -4.01 -57.09
N ALA A 168 -34.42 -2.90 -57.10
CA ALA A 168 -33.38 -2.62 -56.11
C ALA A 168 -33.95 -2.52 -54.68
N THR A 169 -35.10 -1.88 -54.51
CA THR A 169 -35.79 -1.83 -53.20
C THR A 169 -36.14 -3.23 -52.71
N ARG A 170 -36.78 -4.04 -53.57
CA ARG A 170 -37.18 -5.42 -53.22
C ARG A 170 -35.99 -6.32 -52.90
N PHE A 171 -34.88 -6.15 -53.63
CA PHE A 171 -33.63 -6.85 -53.39
C PHE A 171 -33.06 -6.57 -52.00
N HIS A 172 -32.90 -5.30 -51.63
CA HIS A 172 -32.30 -4.93 -50.34
C HIS A 172 -33.22 -5.17 -49.15
N VAL A 173 -34.55 -5.14 -49.34
CA VAL A 173 -35.50 -5.63 -48.33
C VAL A 173 -35.30 -7.13 -48.08
N MET A 174 -35.12 -7.92 -49.14
CA MET A 174 -34.79 -9.35 -49.02
C MET A 174 -33.43 -9.57 -48.34
N MET A 175 -32.41 -8.75 -48.64
CA MET A 175 -31.11 -8.81 -47.96
C MET A 175 -31.25 -8.57 -46.46
N LYS A 176 -32.06 -7.59 -46.06
CA LYS A 176 -32.37 -7.34 -44.66
C LYS A 176 -33.05 -8.52 -43.98
N ASP A 177 -34.00 -9.15 -44.66
CA ASP A 177 -34.72 -10.33 -44.15
C ASP A 177 -33.80 -11.56 -44.01
N LEU A 178 -32.72 -11.63 -44.79
CA LEU A 178 -31.67 -12.63 -44.67
C LEU A 178 -30.62 -12.30 -43.59
N GLY A 179 -30.70 -11.13 -42.96
CA GLY A 179 -29.78 -10.70 -41.90
C GLY A 179 -28.57 -9.88 -42.37
N TYR A 180 -28.64 -9.29 -43.57
CA TYR A 180 -27.66 -8.31 -44.04
C TYR A 180 -28.14 -6.87 -43.76
N LYS A 181 -27.20 -5.96 -43.55
CA LYS A 181 -27.39 -4.52 -43.74
C LYS A 181 -27.16 -4.13 -45.20
N THR A 182 -27.52 -2.90 -45.54
CA THR A 182 -27.21 -2.30 -46.83
C THR A 182 -26.41 -1.03 -46.60
N SER A 183 -25.28 -0.89 -47.29
CA SER A 183 -24.65 0.39 -47.52
C SER A 183 -24.87 0.80 -48.98
N LEU A 184 -25.05 2.09 -49.23
CA LEU A 184 -25.16 2.61 -50.59
C LEU A 184 -23.80 3.17 -51.00
N ALA A 185 -23.30 2.83 -52.18
CA ALA A 185 -22.05 3.37 -52.74
C ALA A 185 -22.36 4.32 -53.91
N PRO A 186 -23.01 5.47 -53.65
CA PRO A 186 -23.49 6.31 -54.73
C PRO A 186 -22.36 6.84 -55.61
N TYR A 187 -22.59 6.70 -56.92
CA TYR A 187 -21.75 7.21 -58.00
C TYR A 187 -22.40 8.43 -58.67
N MET A 188 -23.58 8.24 -59.30
CA MET A 188 -24.44 9.27 -59.92
C MET A 188 -25.91 9.07 -59.53
N ASN A 189 -26.85 9.89 -60.06
CA ASN A 189 -28.31 9.74 -59.89
C ASN A 189 -28.81 9.85 -58.43
N LYS A 190 -28.68 11.06 -57.87
CA LYS A 190 -29.07 11.36 -56.48
C LYS A 190 -30.54 11.02 -56.16
N ASP A 191 -31.44 11.25 -57.10
CA ASP A 191 -32.87 10.99 -56.90
C ASP A 191 -33.15 9.50 -56.71
N PHE A 192 -32.50 8.63 -57.48
CA PHE A 192 -32.58 7.19 -57.29
C PHE A 192 -32.10 6.78 -55.89
N TRP A 193 -30.90 7.18 -55.48
CA TRP A 193 -30.32 6.76 -54.20
C TRP A 193 -31.14 7.24 -53.00
N SER A 194 -31.60 8.50 -53.04
CA SER A 194 -32.45 9.06 -52.00
C SER A 194 -33.78 8.31 -51.87
N GLN A 195 -34.44 8.03 -52.99
CA GLN A 195 -35.68 7.25 -53.01
C GLN A 195 -35.45 5.80 -52.59
N LEU A 196 -34.34 5.18 -53.01
CA LEU A 196 -34.00 3.81 -52.66
C LEU A 196 -33.80 3.66 -51.15
N ALA A 197 -32.99 4.53 -50.54
CA ALA A 197 -32.78 4.55 -49.10
C ALA A 197 -34.10 4.72 -48.33
N THR A 198 -34.94 5.65 -48.79
CA THR A 198 -36.28 5.91 -48.22
C THR A 198 -37.16 4.67 -48.30
N ASN A 199 -37.29 4.07 -49.48
CA ASN A 199 -38.17 2.93 -49.72
C ASN A 199 -37.75 1.70 -48.92
N ILE A 200 -36.43 1.43 -48.85
CA ILE A 200 -35.91 0.30 -48.06
C ILE A 200 -36.17 0.55 -46.57
N ASN A 201 -35.78 1.71 -46.03
CA ASN A 201 -35.90 1.97 -44.58
C ASN A 201 -37.35 2.12 -44.11
N ASN A 202 -38.28 2.55 -44.97
CA ASN A 202 -39.71 2.54 -44.66
C ASN A 202 -40.27 1.12 -44.53
N GLN A 203 -39.75 0.16 -45.31
CA GLN A 203 -40.18 -1.23 -45.22
C GLN A 203 -39.43 -2.01 -44.14
N ARG A 204 -38.17 -1.68 -43.89
CA ARG A 204 -37.32 -2.28 -42.87
C ARG A 204 -36.44 -1.21 -42.23
N SER A 205 -36.83 -0.76 -41.05
CA SER A 205 -36.08 0.25 -40.32
C SER A 205 -34.60 -0.15 -40.14
N ASN A 206 -33.70 0.82 -40.33
CA ASN A 206 -32.25 0.64 -40.20
C ASN A 206 -31.68 -0.51 -41.06
N ALA A 207 -32.26 -0.72 -42.25
CA ALA A 207 -31.73 -1.65 -43.24
C ALA A 207 -30.59 -0.98 -44.03
N VAL A 208 -30.83 0.22 -44.56
CA VAL A 208 -29.77 1.12 -45.03
C VAL A 208 -29.25 1.93 -43.85
N ASP A 209 -28.00 1.70 -43.47
CA ASP A 209 -27.39 2.36 -42.30
C ASP A 209 -26.15 3.19 -42.64
N ARG A 210 -25.70 3.17 -43.90
CA ARG A 210 -24.54 3.94 -44.33
C ARG A 210 -24.61 4.38 -45.79
N ILE A 211 -24.23 5.63 -46.03
CA ILE A 211 -23.92 6.15 -47.37
C ILE A 211 -22.40 6.19 -47.50
N MET A 212 -21.87 5.62 -48.58
CA MET A 212 -20.45 5.51 -48.87
C MET A 212 -20.15 6.19 -50.21
N VAL A 213 -20.16 7.52 -50.22
CA VAL A 213 -19.98 8.27 -51.47
C VAL A 213 -18.58 8.07 -52.04
N GLN A 214 -18.53 7.71 -53.32
CA GLN A 214 -17.30 7.56 -54.08
C GLN A 214 -16.86 8.95 -54.58
N CYS A 215 -15.68 9.39 -54.16
CA CYS A 215 -15.07 10.67 -54.58
C CYS A 215 -13.74 10.42 -55.31
N TYR A 216 -13.71 9.39 -56.16
CA TYR A 216 -12.57 8.96 -56.97
C TYR A 216 -13.04 8.44 -58.33
N ASP A 217 -12.11 8.31 -59.29
CA ASP A 217 -12.39 7.94 -60.69
C ASP A 217 -13.59 8.71 -61.26
N GLY A 218 -14.58 8.02 -61.82
CA GLY A 218 -15.76 8.66 -62.39
C GLY A 218 -16.63 9.40 -61.37
N GLY A 219 -16.44 9.10 -60.07
CA GLY A 219 -17.07 9.78 -58.94
C GLY A 219 -16.24 10.96 -58.42
N ALA A 220 -15.08 11.29 -59.02
CA ALA A 220 -14.18 12.34 -58.53
C ALA A 220 -14.85 13.73 -58.43
N GLY A 221 -15.93 13.98 -59.18
CA GLY A 221 -16.73 15.21 -59.11
C GLY A 221 -17.75 15.27 -57.96
N ASN A 222 -17.93 14.19 -57.20
CA ASN A 222 -18.90 14.16 -56.09
C ASN A 222 -18.46 15.07 -54.94
N ASN A 223 -19.39 15.93 -54.50
CA ASN A 223 -19.25 16.69 -53.26
C ASN A 223 -20.05 15.98 -52.14
N PRO A 224 -19.41 15.49 -51.07
CA PRO A 224 -20.10 14.77 -49.99
C PRO A 224 -21.29 15.51 -49.38
N SER A 225 -21.30 16.85 -49.33
CA SER A 225 -22.47 17.60 -48.82
C SER A 225 -23.77 17.30 -49.57
N ASN A 226 -23.67 16.86 -50.82
CA ASN A 226 -24.83 16.53 -51.63
C ASN A 226 -25.43 15.17 -51.27
N TRP A 227 -24.79 14.37 -50.41
CA TRP A 227 -25.14 12.97 -50.19
C TRP A 227 -25.67 12.67 -48.78
N HIS A 228 -26.08 13.72 -48.04
CA HIS A 228 -26.89 13.54 -46.84
C HIS A 228 -28.29 13.05 -47.21
N ILE A 229 -28.58 11.79 -46.86
CA ILE A 229 -29.85 11.13 -47.18
C ILE A 229 -30.51 10.70 -45.86
N ASN A 230 -31.63 11.34 -45.51
CA ASN A 230 -32.51 10.93 -44.40
C ASN A 230 -31.82 10.69 -43.04
N GLY A 231 -30.74 11.44 -42.74
CA GLY A 231 -29.98 11.27 -41.49
C GLY A 231 -29.17 9.98 -41.39
N ILE A 232 -29.01 9.24 -42.50
CA ILE A 232 -28.14 8.06 -42.57
C ILE A 232 -26.68 8.52 -42.51
N THR A 233 -25.84 7.79 -41.78
CA THR A 233 -24.41 8.07 -41.62
C THR A 233 -23.71 8.20 -42.96
N LEU A 234 -23.03 9.33 -43.18
CA LEU A 234 -22.32 9.64 -44.42
C LEU A 234 -20.81 9.42 -44.27
N HIS A 235 -20.29 8.50 -45.09
CA HIS A 235 -18.87 8.26 -45.30
C HIS A 235 -18.47 8.66 -46.71
N ALA A 236 -17.24 9.15 -46.87
CA ALA A 236 -16.68 9.49 -48.17
C ALA A 236 -15.36 8.76 -48.41
N GLY A 237 -15.10 8.37 -49.65
CA GLY A 237 -13.92 7.58 -49.99
C GLY A 237 -13.04 8.18 -51.07
N ARG A 238 -11.76 7.80 -51.05
CA ARG A 238 -10.77 8.09 -52.11
C ARG A 238 -10.06 6.81 -52.52
N MET A 239 -9.42 6.83 -53.68
CA MET A 239 -8.42 5.82 -54.02
C MET A 239 -7.10 6.08 -53.31
N ASN A 240 -6.37 4.99 -53.07
CA ASN A 240 -5.03 5.00 -52.49
C ASN A 240 -4.02 5.82 -53.31
N TYR A 241 -4.08 5.80 -54.64
CA TYR A 241 -3.17 6.52 -55.56
C TYR A 241 -3.70 7.87 -56.07
N GLN A 242 -4.75 8.42 -55.45
CA GLN A 242 -5.28 9.73 -55.82
C GLN A 242 -4.23 10.84 -55.61
N ASP A 243 -4.35 11.95 -56.33
CA ASP A 243 -3.44 13.10 -56.23
C ASP A 243 -3.13 13.49 -54.77
N GLY A 244 -1.83 13.65 -54.49
CA GLY A 244 -1.28 13.90 -53.16
C GLY A 244 -1.10 12.66 -52.27
N GLY A 245 -1.44 11.47 -52.77
CA GLY A 245 -1.26 10.19 -52.07
C GLY A 245 -1.99 10.14 -50.72
N MET A 246 -1.36 9.50 -49.73
CA MET A 246 -1.92 9.39 -48.38
C MET A 246 -2.13 10.78 -47.75
N SER A 247 -1.12 11.65 -47.73
CA SER A 247 -1.23 12.98 -47.12
C SER A 247 -2.34 13.83 -47.76
N GLY A 248 -2.43 13.84 -49.09
CA GLY A 248 -3.50 14.52 -49.81
C GLY A 248 -4.89 13.98 -49.46
N SER A 249 -5.01 12.66 -49.33
CA SER A 249 -6.27 12.01 -48.96
C SER A 249 -6.68 12.28 -47.51
N ILE A 250 -5.74 12.27 -46.57
CA ILE A 250 -5.99 12.61 -45.17
C ILE A 250 -6.43 14.09 -45.03
N ASN A 251 -5.77 15.01 -45.74
CA ASN A 251 -6.18 16.42 -45.78
C ASN A 251 -7.60 16.57 -46.34
N GLN A 252 -7.94 15.81 -47.39
CA GLN A 252 -9.26 15.83 -47.97
C GLN A 252 -10.32 15.27 -47.02
N PHE A 253 -10.04 14.15 -46.35
CA PHE A 253 -10.91 13.60 -45.31
C PHE A 253 -11.13 14.60 -44.17
N GLN A 254 -10.08 15.33 -43.77
CA GLN A 254 -10.19 16.37 -42.74
C GLN A 254 -11.10 17.53 -43.18
N SER A 255 -10.97 17.98 -44.43
CA SER A 255 -11.90 18.98 -44.99
C SER A 255 -13.33 18.43 -45.02
N TRP A 256 -13.54 17.21 -45.51
CA TRP A 256 -14.88 16.63 -45.56
C TRP A 256 -15.54 16.44 -44.19
N LYS A 257 -14.75 16.09 -43.17
CA LYS A 257 -15.22 16.05 -41.79
C LYS A 257 -15.69 17.43 -41.32
N ASN A 258 -14.88 18.46 -41.55
CA ASN A 258 -15.13 19.81 -41.05
C ASN A 258 -16.27 20.51 -41.81
N ASP A 259 -16.32 20.32 -43.13
CA ASP A 259 -17.09 21.18 -44.04
C ASP A 259 -18.34 20.47 -44.61
N ASN A 260 -18.35 19.13 -44.63
CA ASN A 260 -19.39 18.36 -45.31
C ASN A 260 -20.16 17.40 -44.40
N GLY A 261 -19.90 17.40 -43.08
CA GLY A 261 -20.59 16.52 -42.12
C GLY A 261 -20.28 15.03 -42.34
N VAL A 262 -19.13 14.71 -42.92
CA VAL A 262 -18.67 13.32 -43.09
C VAL A 262 -18.18 12.78 -41.74
N THR A 263 -18.67 11.61 -41.38
CA THR A 263 -18.45 11.00 -40.04
C THR A 263 -17.54 9.77 -40.06
N GLY A 264 -17.23 9.27 -41.26
CA GLY A 264 -16.28 8.18 -41.48
C GLY A 264 -15.69 8.24 -42.89
N GLY A 265 -14.66 7.45 -43.13
CA GLY A 265 -13.98 7.43 -44.42
C GLY A 265 -13.66 6.02 -44.87
N PHE A 266 -13.44 5.84 -46.17
CA PHE A 266 -12.92 4.59 -46.71
C PHE A 266 -11.86 4.84 -47.77
N VAL A 267 -10.97 3.87 -47.95
CA VAL A 267 -10.00 3.88 -49.04
C VAL A 267 -10.23 2.67 -49.95
N TRP A 268 -10.18 2.91 -51.26
CA TRP A 268 -10.10 1.82 -52.23
C TRP A 268 -8.64 1.52 -52.54
N VAL A 269 -8.19 0.31 -52.19
CA VAL A 269 -6.86 -0.22 -52.52
C VAL A 269 -7.02 -1.22 -53.64
N TYR A 270 -6.80 -0.76 -54.87
CA TYR A 270 -6.98 -1.58 -56.06
C TYR A 270 -5.88 -2.65 -56.18
N ASN A 271 -6.14 -3.84 -55.63
CA ASN A 271 -5.31 -5.05 -55.82
C ASN A 271 -3.81 -4.86 -55.54
N ASP A 272 -3.43 -3.86 -54.74
CA ASP A 272 -2.04 -3.52 -54.45
C ASP A 272 -1.69 -3.90 -53.00
N GLU A 273 -0.67 -4.73 -52.87
CA GLU A 273 -0.24 -5.38 -51.63
C GLU A 273 0.91 -4.65 -50.92
N THR A 274 1.45 -3.61 -51.55
CA THR A 274 2.60 -2.83 -51.04
C THR A 274 2.20 -1.78 -50.00
N TRP A 275 0.90 -1.59 -49.76
CA TRP A 275 0.39 -0.52 -48.92
C TRP A 275 0.46 -0.82 -47.42
N ASP A 276 0.86 0.20 -46.69
CA ASP A 276 0.77 0.22 -45.24
C ASP A 276 -0.68 0.52 -44.80
N LEU A 277 -1.48 -0.54 -44.70
CA LEU A 277 -2.87 -0.47 -44.24
C LEU A 277 -2.96 0.10 -42.82
N ASN A 278 -1.93 -0.11 -41.98
CA ASN A 278 -1.92 0.42 -40.62
C ASN A 278 -1.76 1.95 -40.62
N ALA A 279 -0.82 2.48 -41.41
CA ALA A 279 -0.65 3.93 -41.54
C ALA A 279 -1.92 4.63 -42.06
N TRP A 280 -2.61 4.03 -43.04
CA TRP A 280 -3.86 4.57 -43.57
C TRP A 280 -4.98 4.59 -42.52
N ALA A 281 -5.28 3.44 -41.93
CA ALA A 281 -6.32 3.33 -40.92
C ALA A 281 -6.05 4.26 -39.74
N THR A 282 -4.81 4.31 -39.24
CA THR A 282 -4.40 5.18 -38.14
C THR A 282 -4.72 6.64 -38.43
N ARG A 283 -4.29 7.16 -39.59
CA ARG A 283 -4.46 8.57 -39.93
C ARG A 283 -5.93 8.91 -40.20
N MET A 284 -6.69 7.98 -40.77
CA MET A 284 -8.15 8.13 -40.92
C MET A 284 -8.85 8.14 -39.57
N ASN A 285 -8.48 7.25 -38.65
CA ASN A 285 -8.98 7.25 -37.28
C ASN A 285 -8.61 8.56 -36.57
N ARG A 286 -7.41 9.11 -36.79
CA ARG A 286 -7.05 10.43 -36.26
C ARG A 286 -7.98 11.55 -36.76
N VAL A 287 -8.36 11.52 -38.04
CA VAL A 287 -9.31 12.48 -38.63
C VAL A 287 -10.70 12.30 -38.05
N PHE A 288 -11.32 11.13 -38.21
CA PHE A 288 -12.74 10.95 -37.88
C PHE A 288 -13.02 10.74 -36.38
N GLY A 289 -11.97 10.45 -35.59
CA GLY A 289 -12.02 10.22 -34.15
C GLY A 289 -11.36 8.87 -33.83
N SER A 290 -10.62 8.75 -32.73
CA SER A 290 -10.16 7.41 -32.34
C SER A 290 -11.37 6.56 -31.95
N CYS A 291 -11.39 5.30 -32.35
CA CYS A 291 -12.46 4.38 -31.93
C CYS A 291 -12.43 4.10 -30.42
N ASN A 292 -11.34 4.50 -29.75
CA ASN A 292 -11.18 4.47 -28.30
C ASN A 292 -10.86 5.86 -27.72
N SER A 293 -11.42 6.14 -26.55
CA SER A 293 -10.98 7.19 -25.63
C SER A 293 -10.57 6.52 -24.32
N ALA A 294 -9.39 6.86 -23.80
CA ALA A 294 -8.93 6.29 -22.54
C ALA A 294 -9.79 6.79 -21.38
N THR A 295 -10.47 5.89 -20.67
CA THR A 295 -11.08 6.19 -19.39
C THR A 295 -9.98 6.26 -18.32
N ASN A 296 -9.92 7.38 -17.59
CA ASN A 296 -8.86 7.65 -16.60
C ASN A 296 -7.43 7.46 -17.14
N PRO A 297 -7.01 8.27 -18.13
CA PRO A 297 -5.69 8.15 -18.71
C PRO A 297 -4.59 8.43 -17.70
N VAL A 298 -3.51 7.64 -17.78
CA VAL A 298 -2.31 7.78 -16.93
C VAL A 298 -1.05 8.01 -17.75
N ALA A 299 -1.14 8.01 -19.07
CA ALA A 299 -0.06 8.41 -19.95
C ALA A 299 -0.59 9.24 -21.14
N THR A 300 0.27 10.11 -21.67
CA THR A 300 0.06 10.79 -22.94
C THR A 300 1.31 10.58 -23.80
N VAL A 301 1.13 10.08 -25.02
CA VAL A 301 2.21 9.93 -26.00
C VAL A 301 2.09 11.00 -27.07
N TYR A 302 3.23 11.42 -27.62
CA TYR A 302 3.33 12.51 -28.58
C TYR A 302 4.15 12.09 -29.79
N GLU A 303 3.73 12.57 -30.95
CA GLU A 303 4.42 12.41 -32.24
C GLU A 303 5.82 13.02 -32.20
N GLY A 304 5.91 14.25 -31.71
CA GLY A 304 7.15 15.03 -31.68
C GLY A 304 7.87 14.93 -30.34
N ALA A 305 9.18 15.21 -30.37
CA ALA A 305 9.92 15.52 -29.16
C ALA A 305 9.35 16.79 -28.50
N ASN A 306 9.67 16.99 -27.22
CA ASN A 306 9.22 18.14 -26.42
C ASN A 306 7.70 18.31 -26.37
N TYR A 307 6.95 17.22 -26.48
CA TYR A 307 5.48 17.18 -26.44
C TYR A 307 4.81 17.92 -27.61
N GLU A 308 5.46 17.97 -28.77
CA GLU A 308 4.95 18.56 -30.00
C GLU A 308 4.18 17.55 -30.87
N GLY A 309 3.52 18.05 -31.92
CA GLY A 309 2.73 17.24 -32.85
C GLY A 309 1.40 16.77 -32.26
N TYR A 310 0.81 15.71 -32.83
CA TYR A 310 -0.40 15.14 -32.24
C TYR A 310 -0.08 14.42 -30.92
N SER A 311 -1.10 14.31 -30.06
CA SER A 311 -1.00 13.56 -28.81
C SER A 311 -2.19 12.65 -28.58
N LYS A 312 -1.95 11.55 -27.86
CA LYS A 312 -2.99 10.58 -27.49
C LYS A 312 -2.82 10.12 -26.05
N GLN A 313 -3.93 10.10 -25.34
CA GLN A 313 -4.02 9.66 -23.96
C GLN A 313 -4.31 8.16 -23.88
N LEU A 314 -3.59 7.47 -23.01
CA LEU A 314 -3.69 6.02 -22.80
C LEU A 314 -3.91 5.72 -21.30
N ALA A 315 -4.77 4.75 -21.03
CA ALA A 315 -5.00 4.23 -19.68
C ALA A 315 -4.00 3.12 -19.33
N GLU A 316 -4.04 2.62 -18.10
CA GLU A 316 -3.35 1.38 -17.74
C GLU A 316 -3.84 0.22 -18.63
N GLY A 317 -2.92 -0.49 -19.31
CA GLY A 317 -3.27 -1.53 -20.26
C GLY A 317 -2.11 -1.98 -21.13
N ASN A 318 -2.38 -2.94 -22.00
CA ASN A 318 -1.42 -3.41 -22.99
C ASN A 318 -1.95 -3.06 -24.39
N TYR A 319 -1.09 -2.51 -25.25
CA TYR A 319 -1.47 -1.98 -26.54
C TYR A 319 -0.60 -2.60 -27.63
N THR A 320 -1.21 -3.40 -28.50
CA THR A 320 -0.61 -3.88 -29.74
C THR A 320 -0.55 -2.75 -30.78
N MET A 321 0.13 -2.99 -31.91
CA MET A 321 0.15 -2.04 -33.03
C MET A 321 -1.26 -1.69 -33.54
N ALA A 322 -2.15 -2.69 -33.57
CA ALA A 322 -3.54 -2.49 -33.97
C ALA A 322 -4.29 -1.60 -32.97
N ASP A 323 -4.06 -1.81 -31.66
CA ASP A 323 -4.66 -0.98 -30.62
C ASP A 323 -4.18 0.47 -30.73
N LEU A 324 -2.87 0.69 -30.88
CA LEU A 324 -2.29 2.03 -31.07
C LEU A 324 -2.87 2.75 -32.30
N ALA A 325 -3.02 2.04 -33.42
CA ALA A 325 -3.66 2.56 -34.64
C ALA A 325 -5.14 2.94 -34.43
N ALA A 326 -5.86 2.17 -33.63
CA ALA A 326 -7.24 2.49 -33.21
C ALA A 326 -7.32 3.77 -32.36
N TYR A 327 -6.30 4.04 -31.54
CA TYR A 327 -6.14 5.33 -30.85
C TYR A 327 -5.65 6.47 -31.77
N GLY A 328 -5.26 6.17 -33.02
CA GLY A 328 -4.74 7.14 -33.98
C GLY A 328 -3.24 7.46 -33.81
N ILE A 329 -2.50 6.58 -33.14
CA ILE A 329 -1.05 6.64 -32.95
C ILE A 329 -0.39 5.85 -34.09
N THR A 330 0.44 6.51 -34.90
CA THR A 330 1.13 5.85 -36.02
C THR A 330 2.16 4.88 -35.47
N ASN A 331 2.30 3.72 -36.13
CA ASN A 331 3.45 2.86 -35.88
C ASN A 331 4.75 3.66 -36.06
N ASP A 332 5.72 3.44 -35.17
CA ASP A 332 7.05 4.01 -35.29
C ASP A 332 7.06 5.55 -35.30
N ASP A 333 6.28 6.18 -34.41
CA ASP A 333 6.04 7.64 -34.43
C ASP A 333 5.98 8.27 -33.03
N ILE A 334 6.29 7.52 -31.97
CA ILE A 334 6.30 8.07 -30.59
C ILE A 334 7.68 8.66 -30.30
N SER A 335 7.72 9.97 -30.02
CA SER A 335 8.96 10.69 -29.73
C SER A 335 9.05 11.24 -28.30
N SER A 336 7.92 11.51 -27.63
CA SER A 336 7.91 11.97 -26.23
C SER A 336 6.67 11.51 -25.45
N ILE A 337 6.76 11.55 -24.12
CA ILE A 337 5.77 10.92 -23.23
C ILE A 337 5.58 11.76 -21.97
N LYS A 338 4.33 11.90 -21.53
CA LYS A 338 3.98 12.26 -20.15
C LYS A 338 3.37 11.06 -19.44
N ILE A 339 3.72 10.82 -18.19
CA ILE A 339 3.19 9.69 -17.41
C ILE A 339 2.91 10.08 -15.96
N SER A 340 1.74 9.67 -15.50
CA SER A 340 1.29 9.90 -14.13
C SER A 340 2.19 9.16 -13.13
N THR A 341 2.46 9.82 -12.00
CA THR A 341 3.20 9.24 -10.88
C THR A 341 2.60 7.90 -10.45
N GLY A 342 3.46 6.90 -10.22
CA GLY A 342 3.05 5.55 -9.85
C GLY A 342 2.79 4.62 -11.03
N PHE A 343 2.95 5.08 -12.27
CA PHE A 343 2.86 4.24 -13.46
C PHE A 343 4.17 4.20 -14.23
N LYS A 344 4.32 3.14 -15.02
CA LYS A 344 5.42 2.93 -15.96
C LYS A 344 4.82 2.61 -17.32
N ILE A 345 5.37 3.21 -18.36
CA ILE A 345 5.13 2.81 -19.74
C ILE A 345 6.39 2.17 -20.30
N THR A 346 6.23 1.00 -20.90
CA THR A 346 7.27 0.29 -21.65
C THR A 346 6.91 0.30 -23.12
N LEU A 347 7.79 0.86 -23.95
CA LEU A 347 7.69 0.84 -25.41
C LEU A 347 8.50 -0.33 -25.98
N TYR A 348 7.97 -0.96 -27.03
CA TYR A 348 8.54 -2.12 -27.71
C TYR A 348 8.67 -1.82 -29.20
N ASP A 349 9.79 -2.24 -29.82
CA ASP A 349 10.05 -2.04 -31.26
C ASP A 349 9.54 -3.15 -32.16
N ASN A 350 8.87 -4.15 -31.59
CA ASN A 350 8.05 -5.08 -32.35
C ASN A 350 6.64 -5.15 -31.76
N ASP A 351 5.70 -5.60 -32.57
CA ASP A 351 4.33 -5.84 -32.12
C ASP A 351 4.26 -6.96 -31.08
N LYS A 352 3.14 -7.04 -30.35
CA LYS A 352 2.87 -8.05 -29.31
C LYS A 352 3.98 -8.11 -28.25
N TYR A 353 4.53 -6.95 -27.91
CA TYR A 353 5.50 -6.77 -26.83
C TYR A 353 6.82 -7.53 -27.07
N GLY A 354 7.22 -7.69 -28.33
CA GLY A 354 8.49 -8.29 -28.71
C GLY A 354 9.61 -7.26 -28.89
N GLY A 355 10.83 -7.74 -29.15
CA GLY A 355 11.95 -6.88 -29.50
C GLY A 355 12.60 -6.13 -28.33
N SER A 356 13.30 -5.04 -28.65
CA SER A 356 13.99 -4.22 -27.66
C SER A 356 13.03 -3.20 -27.03
N THR A 357 13.31 -2.83 -25.78
CA THR A 357 12.38 -2.02 -24.98
C THR A 357 13.02 -0.78 -24.38
N ALA A 358 12.22 0.25 -24.14
CA ALA A 358 12.54 1.32 -23.20
C ALA A 358 11.37 1.59 -22.25
N SER A 359 11.67 1.90 -20.99
CA SER A 359 10.66 2.14 -19.97
C SER A 359 10.81 3.51 -19.32
N PHE A 360 9.69 4.14 -19.02
CA PHE A 360 9.62 5.49 -18.45
C PHE A 360 8.65 5.49 -17.26
N THR A 361 9.10 6.00 -16.12
CA THR A 361 8.31 6.18 -14.87
C THR A 361 8.07 7.65 -14.54
N SER A 362 8.50 8.54 -15.42
CA SER A 362 8.34 9.99 -15.35
C SER A 362 8.25 10.54 -16.77
N ASP A 363 7.80 11.78 -16.89
CA ASP A 363 7.77 12.51 -18.14
C ASP A 363 9.14 12.45 -18.85
N ALA A 364 9.10 12.25 -20.16
CA ALA A 364 10.25 12.18 -21.04
C ALA A 364 10.01 13.09 -22.24
N THR A 365 10.76 14.20 -22.31
CA THR A 365 10.72 15.12 -23.45
C THR A 365 11.24 14.48 -24.73
N PHE A 366 11.99 13.38 -24.62
CA PHE A 366 12.47 12.59 -25.73
C PHE A 366 12.67 11.14 -25.29
N VAL A 367 12.20 10.17 -26.08
CA VAL A 367 12.31 8.74 -25.76
C VAL A 367 13.72 8.16 -26.00
N GLY A 368 14.63 8.97 -26.55
CA GLY A 368 16.01 8.59 -26.84
C GLY A 368 16.21 8.18 -28.30
N SER A 369 17.41 8.38 -28.84
CA SER A 369 17.75 8.12 -30.24
C SER A 369 17.49 6.68 -30.66
N ASP A 370 17.66 5.74 -29.73
CA ASP A 370 17.52 4.32 -30.02
C ASP A 370 16.07 3.90 -30.14
N ARG A 371 15.11 4.70 -29.64
CA ARG A 371 13.68 4.41 -29.56
C ARG A 371 12.78 5.38 -30.32
N ASN A 372 13.28 6.56 -30.65
CA ASN A 372 12.54 7.54 -31.41
C ASN A 372 12.04 6.91 -32.71
N ASP A 373 10.76 7.07 -32.99
CA ASP A 373 10.13 6.57 -34.22
C ASP A 373 10.36 5.07 -34.44
N LYS A 374 10.27 4.28 -33.36
CA LYS A 374 10.41 2.82 -33.39
C LYS A 374 9.43 2.09 -32.47
N CYS A 375 8.40 2.76 -31.96
CA CYS A 375 7.44 2.10 -31.07
C CYS A 375 6.34 1.44 -31.89
N THR A 376 6.24 0.11 -31.78
CA THR A 376 5.20 -0.71 -32.42
C THR A 376 4.16 -1.22 -31.44
N SER A 377 4.53 -1.46 -30.17
CA SER A 377 3.59 -1.83 -29.12
C SER A 377 4.01 -1.28 -27.76
N SER A 378 3.08 -1.19 -26.81
CA SER A 378 3.37 -0.65 -25.47
C SER A 378 2.62 -1.34 -24.34
N LYS A 379 3.16 -1.23 -23.13
CA LYS A 379 2.48 -1.63 -21.88
C LYS A 379 2.52 -0.49 -20.89
N ILE A 380 1.40 -0.23 -20.24
CA ILE A 380 1.27 0.75 -19.15
C ILE A 380 0.79 0.00 -17.92
N GLU A 381 1.61 0.00 -16.87
CA GLU A 381 1.37 -0.75 -15.65
C GLU A 381 1.72 0.07 -14.40
N PRO A 382 1.17 -0.26 -13.22
CA PRO A 382 1.61 0.29 -11.95
C PRO A 382 3.12 0.09 -11.74
N SER A 383 3.75 1.04 -11.05
CA SER A 383 5.16 1.00 -10.68
C SER A 383 5.38 1.75 -9.38
N GLY A 384 5.30 1.02 -8.27
CA GLY A 384 5.56 1.52 -6.92
C GLY A 384 6.63 0.74 -6.16
N VAL A 385 6.88 1.13 -4.91
CA VAL A 385 7.77 0.41 -3.99
C VAL A 385 7.19 -0.96 -3.64
N THR A 386 8.04 -1.96 -3.44
CA THR A 386 7.62 -3.38 -3.30
C THR A 386 7.98 -4.02 -1.97
N ASP A 387 8.71 -3.32 -1.11
CA ASP A 387 9.32 -3.79 0.13
C ASP A 387 8.52 -3.40 1.40
N ILE A 388 7.32 -2.83 1.23
CA ILE A 388 6.44 -2.47 2.35
C ILE A 388 5.61 -3.68 2.77
N SER A 389 5.70 -4.06 4.05
CA SER A 389 4.92 -5.17 4.61
C SER A 389 4.69 -4.99 6.11
N GLY A 390 3.52 -5.45 6.57
CA GLY A 390 3.11 -5.37 7.97
C GLY A 390 2.11 -4.25 8.25
N ILE A 391 1.99 -3.91 9.54
CA ILE A 391 1.01 -2.96 10.08
C ILE A 391 1.70 -1.63 10.39
N TYR A 392 1.09 -0.54 9.96
CA TYR A 392 1.62 0.81 10.14
C TYR A 392 0.54 1.78 10.58
N LYS A 393 0.94 2.82 11.32
CA LYS A 393 0.22 4.09 11.33
C LYS A 393 0.63 4.89 10.10
N ILE A 394 -0.29 5.65 9.51
CA ILE A 394 -0.03 6.47 8.32
C ILE A 394 -0.14 7.94 8.73
N LYS A 395 0.99 8.67 8.79
CA LYS A 395 1.04 10.06 9.27
C LYS A 395 1.21 11.03 8.11
N ASN A 396 0.37 12.05 8.02
CA ASN A 396 0.50 13.09 7.01
C ASN A 396 1.71 13.98 7.27
N ARG A 397 2.52 14.26 6.24
CA ARG A 397 3.73 15.09 6.35
C ARG A 397 3.43 16.55 6.69
N ASN A 398 2.31 17.10 6.22
CA ASN A 398 1.96 18.50 6.42
C ASN A 398 1.37 18.77 7.82
N SER A 399 0.39 17.96 8.26
CA SER A 399 -0.31 18.20 9.51
C SER A 399 0.34 17.51 10.71
N GLY A 400 1.05 16.40 10.49
CA GLY A 400 1.52 15.52 11.56
C GLY A 400 0.41 14.67 12.21
N LEU A 401 -0.80 14.69 11.64
CA LEU A 401 -1.93 13.86 12.05
C LEU A 401 -1.93 12.51 11.32
N TYR A 402 -2.71 11.55 11.83
CA TYR A 402 -2.71 10.17 11.37
C TYR A 402 -4.00 9.83 10.64
N LEU A 403 -3.90 8.97 9.62
CA LEU A 403 -5.04 8.42 8.92
C LEU A 403 -5.89 7.58 9.89
N ASP A 404 -7.21 7.76 9.84
CA ASP A 404 -8.15 7.24 10.83
C ASP A 404 -9.52 6.97 10.19
N MET A 405 -10.37 6.20 10.87
CA MET A 405 -11.77 5.96 10.52
C MET A 405 -12.68 6.91 11.30
N ALA A 406 -13.50 7.67 10.57
CA ALA A 406 -14.43 8.60 11.19
C ALA A 406 -15.32 7.91 12.26
N GLY A 407 -15.15 8.31 13.52
CA GLY A 407 -15.93 7.80 14.65
C GLY A 407 -15.80 6.29 14.87
N ASN A 408 -14.67 5.69 14.51
CA ASN A 408 -14.44 4.24 14.61
C ASN A 408 -15.52 3.42 13.86
N GLY A 409 -16.02 3.96 12.75
CA GLY A 409 -17.10 3.34 11.99
C GLY A 409 -16.73 1.97 11.41
N THR A 410 -17.68 1.03 11.47
CA THR A 410 -17.54 -0.35 10.99
C THR A 410 -18.37 -0.64 9.74
N GLU A 411 -19.06 0.35 9.19
CA GLU A 411 -19.96 0.20 8.05
C GLU A 411 -19.24 0.46 6.73
N ASN A 412 -19.82 -0.04 5.63
CA ASN A 412 -19.36 0.34 4.30
C ASN A 412 -19.63 1.83 4.05
N GLY A 413 -18.63 2.55 3.55
CA GLY A 413 -18.72 3.98 3.31
C GLY A 413 -18.35 4.84 4.50
N THR A 414 -17.85 4.28 5.60
CA THR A 414 -17.21 5.07 6.66
C THR A 414 -16.07 5.90 6.06
N ASN A 415 -16.08 7.22 6.26
CA ASN A 415 -15.06 8.08 5.70
C ASN A 415 -13.72 7.90 6.40
N VAL A 416 -12.65 8.01 5.63
CA VAL A 416 -11.29 8.06 6.14
C VAL A 416 -10.95 9.51 6.43
N VAL A 417 -10.37 9.78 7.60
CA VAL A 417 -10.04 11.13 8.08
C VAL A 417 -8.60 11.22 8.54
N GLN A 418 -8.12 12.42 8.84
CA GLN A 418 -6.93 12.59 9.68
C GLN A 418 -7.32 12.87 11.14
N TYR A 419 -6.58 12.34 12.12
CA TYR A 419 -6.86 12.54 13.56
C TYR A 419 -5.59 12.55 14.42
N ASN A 420 -5.74 12.86 15.72
CA ASN A 420 -4.65 12.89 16.69
C ASN A 420 -4.05 11.49 16.92
N ASP A 421 -2.83 11.38 17.43
CA ASP A 421 -2.23 10.08 17.76
C ASP A 421 -2.98 9.39 18.92
N GLU A 422 -3.62 8.26 18.64
CA GLU A 422 -4.36 7.47 19.66
C GLU A 422 -3.59 6.22 20.11
N GLY A 423 -2.26 6.19 19.93
CA GLY A 423 -1.42 5.07 20.33
C GLY A 423 -1.69 3.82 19.49
N GLU A 424 -2.12 2.74 20.14
CA GLU A 424 -2.37 1.41 19.55
C GLU A 424 -3.84 1.20 19.10
N GLU A 425 -4.64 2.27 19.03
CA GLU A 425 -6.03 2.19 18.58
C GLU A 425 -6.14 1.56 17.17
N ALA A 426 -6.93 0.49 17.06
CA ALA A 426 -6.96 -0.38 15.90
C ALA A 426 -7.49 0.33 14.64
N PHE A 427 -8.30 1.38 14.79
CA PHE A 427 -8.82 2.18 13.68
C PHE A 427 -7.79 3.10 13.03
N GLN A 428 -6.63 3.33 13.68
CA GLN A 428 -5.47 4.03 13.12
C GLN A 428 -4.38 3.08 12.59
N LEU A 429 -4.61 1.77 12.60
CA LEU A 429 -3.65 0.77 12.17
C LEU A 429 -4.03 0.20 10.81
N TYR A 430 -3.08 0.22 9.87
CA TYR A 430 -3.27 -0.18 8.49
C TYR A 430 -2.28 -1.26 8.07
N GLU A 431 -2.80 -2.41 7.67
CA GLU A 431 -2.03 -3.51 7.08
C GLU A 431 -1.88 -3.34 5.58
N PHE A 432 -0.64 -3.38 5.11
CA PHE A 432 -0.29 -3.31 3.70
C PHE A 432 -0.11 -4.72 3.15
N LYS A 433 -0.98 -5.11 2.21
CA LYS A 433 -0.88 -6.37 1.47
C LYS A 433 -0.50 -6.09 0.02
N HIS A 434 0.73 -6.46 -0.35
CA HIS A 434 1.25 -6.28 -1.71
C HIS A 434 0.53 -7.20 -2.72
N LYS A 435 0.24 -6.67 -3.90
CA LYS A 435 -0.44 -7.34 -5.02
C LYS A 435 0.44 -7.44 -6.27
N GLY A 436 1.73 -7.08 -6.17
CA GLY A 436 2.66 -6.97 -7.30
C GLY A 436 2.83 -5.54 -7.80
N ASN A 437 3.98 -5.24 -8.42
CA ASN A 437 4.31 -3.94 -9.04
C ASN A 437 4.11 -2.69 -8.15
N GLY A 438 4.18 -2.88 -6.83
CA GLY A 438 4.01 -1.82 -5.83
C GLY A 438 2.55 -1.41 -5.60
N VAL A 439 1.61 -2.24 -6.04
CA VAL A 439 0.19 -2.12 -5.73
C VAL A 439 -0.09 -2.78 -4.38
N TYR A 440 -0.88 -2.12 -3.54
CA TYR A 440 -1.27 -2.58 -2.21
C TYR A 440 -2.77 -2.51 -2.02
N THR A 441 -3.29 -3.49 -1.31
CA THR A 441 -4.53 -3.34 -0.54
C THR A 441 -4.16 -2.85 0.85
N ILE A 442 -4.80 -1.78 1.32
CA ILE A 442 -4.51 -1.14 2.61
C ILE A 442 -5.71 -1.39 3.52
N THR A 443 -5.54 -2.21 4.55
CA THR A 443 -6.63 -2.74 5.40
C THR A 443 -6.59 -2.13 6.78
N CYS A 444 -7.67 -1.49 7.23
CA CYS A 444 -7.81 -1.02 8.60
C CYS A 444 -7.99 -2.21 9.56
N LYS A 445 -7.21 -2.27 10.64
CA LYS A 445 -7.28 -3.38 11.60
C LYS A 445 -8.52 -3.32 12.50
N GLY A 446 -9.04 -2.13 12.78
CA GLY A 446 -10.21 -1.94 13.66
C GLY A 446 -11.50 -2.55 13.11
N ASN A 447 -11.69 -2.56 11.78
CA ASN A 447 -12.91 -3.08 11.15
C ASN A 447 -12.67 -4.11 10.03
N GLY A 448 -11.40 -4.39 9.66
CA GLY A 448 -11.04 -5.32 8.60
C GLY A 448 -11.39 -4.87 7.18
N LYS A 449 -11.85 -3.62 7.00
CA LYS A 449 -12.18 -3.03 5.69
C LYS A 449 -10.96 -2.42 5.05
N VAL A 450 -11.03 -2.23 3.73
CA VAL A 450 -9.94 -1.67 2.93
C VAL A 450 -10.22 -0.22 2.57
N LEU A 451 -9.17 0.56 2.35
CA LEU A 451 -9.30 1.87 1.72
C LEU A 451 -9.93 1.70 0.32
N ASP A 452 -10.82 2.60 -0.05
CA ASP A 452 -11.66 2.52 -1.25
C ASP A 452 -11.95 3.94 -1.77
N ILE A 453 -11.82 4.14 -3.09
CA ILE A 453 -12.27 5.38 -3.74
C ILE A 453 -13.76 5.29 -4.01
N LYS A 454 -14.53 6.19 -3.38
CA LYS A 454 -16.00 6.16 -3.43
C LYS A 454 -16.53 6.10 -4.87
N GLU A 455 -17.34 5.08 -5.15
CA GLU A 455 -17.97 4.82 -6.45
C GLU A 455 -16.97 4.68 -7.62
N SER A 456 -15.67 4.46 -7.33
CA SER A 456 -14.59 4.44 -8.32
C SER A 456 -14.49 5.73 -9.17
N LYS A 457 -15.01 6.86 -8.67
CA LYS A 457 -14.94 8.17 -9.35
C LYS A 457 -13.50 8.68 -9.42
N SER A 458 -13.22 9.49 -10.44
CA SER A 458 -11.90 10.10 -10.69
C SER A 458 -11.90 11.63 -10.52
N ASP A 459 -13.02 12.22 -10.12
CA ASP A 459 -13.14 13.66 -9.88
C ASP A 459 -12.32 14.09 -8.67
N ASN A 460 -11.69 15.27 -8.76
CA ASN A 460 -11.04 15.91 -7.62
C ASN A 460 -12.03 16.12 -6.48
N GLY A 461 -11.63 15.76 -5.26
CA GLY A 461 -12.51 15.82 -4.09
C GLY A 461 -13.35 14.57 -3.87
N THR A 462 -13.20 13.52 -4.68
CA THR A 462 -13.79 12.21 -4.38
C THR A 462 -13.21 11.67 -3.07
N VAL A 463 -14.09 11.21 -2.18
CA VAL A 463 -13.74 10.77 -0.82
C VAL A 463 -13.10 9.39 -0.82
N VAL A 464 -12.07 9.21 0.03
CA VAL A 464 -11.55 7.90 0.41
C VAL A 464 -12.39 7.37 1.58
N GLN A 465 -12.92 6.17 1.42
CA GLN A 465 -13.79 5.52 2.40
C GLN A 465 -13.25 4.14 2.78
N ALA A 466 -13.81 3.54 3.82
CA ALA A 466 -13.64 2.13 4.14
C ALA A 466 -14.75 1.31 3.48
N TYR A 467 -14.38 0.21 2.82
CA TYR A 467 -15.34 -0.69 2.20
C TYR A 467 -14.90 -2.15 2.34
N THR A 468 -15.87 -3.07 2.34
CA THR A 468 -15.57 -4.50 2.25
C THR A 468 -14.78 -4.80 0.99
N SER A 469 -13.73 -5.63 1.09
CA SER A 469 -12.88 -5.93 -0.04
C SER A 469 -13.67 -6.59 -1.20
N ASN A 470 -13.55 -6.02 -2.40
CA ASN A 470 -14.14 -6.48 -3.66
C ASN A 470 -13.10 -6.54 -4.81
N ASP A 471 -11.83 -6.29 -4.49
CA ASP A 471 -10.65 -6.34 -5.38
C ASP A 471 -10.71 -5.45 -6.64
N THR A 472 -11.60 -4.46 -6.66
CA THR A 472 -11.64 -3.47 -7.74
C THR A 472 -10.42 -2.55 -7.72
N LYS A 473 -10.10 -1.90 -8.85
CA LYS A 473 -8.98 -0.92 -8.91
C LYS A 473 -9.17 0.26 -7.95
N ALA A 474 -10.40 0.55 -7.50
CA ALA A 474 -10.69 1.59 -6.51
C ALA A 474 -10.18 1.24 -5.09
N GLN A 475 -9.89 -0.03 -4.83
CA GLN A 475 -9.36 -0.54 -3.55
C GLN A 475 -7.86 -0.87 -3.60
N GLN A 476 -7.19 -0.41 -4.65
CA GLN A 476 -5.81 -0.72 -4.94
C GLN A 476 -5.02 0.57 -5.04
N PHE A 477 -3.95 0.66 -4.27
CA PHE A 477 -3.13 1.86 -4.16
C PHE A 477 -1.68 1.58 -4.51
N ILE A 478 -1.05 2.48 -5.24
CA ILE A 478 0.35 2.40 -5.63
C ILE A 478 1.13 3.29 -4.67
N LEU A 479 2.13 2.72 -3.98
CA LEU A 479 3.00 3.52 -3.12
C LEU A 479 4.21 4.00 -3.90
N VAL A 480 4.48 5.30 -3.85
CA VAL A 480 5.61 5.93 -4.54
C VAL A 480 6.51 6.61 -3.52
N ASP A 481 7.78 6.24 -3.47
CA ASP A 481 8.77 6.86 -2.59
C ASP A 481 9.06 8.31 -3.01
N LYS A 482 9.05 9.22 -2.03
CA LYS A 482 9.41 10.64 -2.17
C LYS A 482 10.70 10.99 -1.43
N GLY A 483 11.41 9.98 -0.92
CA GLY A 483 12.63 10.12 -0.14
C GLY A 483 12.37 10.48 1.32
N SER A 484 13.41 10.34 2.15
CA SER A 484 13.37 10.67 3.58
C SER A 484 12.26 9.95 4.37
N GLY A 485 11.82 8.77 3.91
CA GLY A 485 10.78 7.97 4.56
C GLY A 485 9.34 8.42 4.30
N TYR A 486 9.11 9.28 3.29
CA TYR A 486 7.77 9.73 2.90
C TYR A 486 7.33 9.12 1.56
N TYR A 487 6.04 8.84 1.45
CA TYR A 487 5.42 8.21 0.29
C TYR A 487 4.23 9.01 -0.20
N GLN A 488 3.95 8.97 -1.50
CA GLN A 488 2.61 9.23 -2.03
C GLN A 488 1.84 7.90 -2.11
N ILE A 489 0.54 7.94 -1.82
CA ILE A 489 -0.38 6.80 -1.95
C ILE A 489 -1.33 7.13 -3.09
N ILE A 490 -1.13 6.51 -4.25
CA ILE A 490 -1.83 6.81 -5.51
C ILE A 490 -2.98 5.83 -5.73
N ALA A 491 -4.19 6.31 -5.98
CA ALA A 491 -5.32 5.43 -6.32
C ALA A 491 -5.16 4.84 -7.73
N ARG A 492 -5.09 3.51 -7.87
CA ARG A 492 -4.81 2.84 -9.15
C ARG A 492 -5.90 3.06 -10.20
N ASN A 493 -7.16 3.23 -9.79
CA ASN A 493 -8.28 3.43 -10.73
C ASN A 493 -8.17 4.73 -11.55
N CYS A 494 -7.44 5.73 -11.06
CA CYS A 494 -7.40 7.06 -11.68
C CYS A 494 -6.04 7.77 -11.67
N GLY A 495 -5.03 7.23 -10.99
CA GLY A 495 -3.69 7.81 -10.92
C GLY A 495 -3.57 9.06 -10.04
N LYS A 496 -4.56 9.33 -9.18
CA LYS A 496 -4.57 10.49 -8.27
C LYS A 496 -4.09 10.12 -6.86
N PRO A 497 -3.18 10.88 -6.22
CA PRO A 497 -2.83 10.70 -4.82
C PRO A 497 -4.02 10.96 -3.88
N ILE A 498 -4.03 10.27 -2.75
CA ILE A 498 -4.85 10.68 -1.60
C ILE A 498 -4.22 11.91 -0.92
N GLU A 499 -5.06 12.83 -0.49
CA GLU A 499 -4.71 14.17 -0.02
C GLU A 499 -5.56 14.54 1.20
N VAL A 500 -4.96 15.35 2.10
CA VAL A 500 -5.70 16.17 3.06
C VAL A 500 -6.13 17.49 2.40
N PRO A 501 -7.42 17.70 2.10
CA PRO A 501 -7.91 18.84 1.34
C PRO A 501 -7.47 20.19 1.91
N GLY A 502 -7.04 21.10 1.03
CA GLY A 502 -6.63 22.45 1.41
C GLY A 502 -5.43 22.51 2.36
N SER A 503 -4.66 21.42 2.48
CA SER A 503 -3.57 21.29 3.46
C SER A 503 -4.01 21.53 4.91
N SER A 504 -5.27 21.18 5.23
CA SER A 504 -5.84 21.33 6.57
C SER A 504 -4.97 20.63 7.64
N LYS A 505 -4.86 21.26 8.81
CA LYS A 505 -4.22 20.67 10.01
C LYS A 505 -5.25 20.30 11.09
N GLN A 506 -6.53 20.33 10.76
CA GLN A 506 -7.60 20.02 11.71
C GLN A 506 -7.86 18.52 11.75
N ALA A 507 -8.03 18.00 12.97
CA ALA A 507 -8.49 16.65 13.20
C ALA A 507 -9.95 16.49 12.74
N GLY A 508 -10.25 15.38 12.07
CA GLY A 508 -11.55 15.06 11.49
C GLY A 508 -11.70 15.43 10.01
N GLU A 509 -10.72 16.08 9.38
CA GLU A 509 -10.77 16.37 7.94
C GLU A 509 -10.76 15.08 7.11
N TRP A 510 -11.65 14.98 6.13
CA TRP A 510 -11.79 13.79 5.29
C TRP A 510 -10.68 13.71 4.26
N ILE A 511 -10.17 12.50 4.04
CA ILE A 511 -9.17 12.22 3.01
C ILE A 511 -9.86 12.06 1.66
N LYS A 512 -9.31 12.69 0.62
CA LYS A 512 -9.88 12.73 -0.74
C LYS A 512 -8.79 12.51 -1.78
N ILE A 513 -9.16 12.20 -3.02
CA ILE A 513 -8.21 12.20 -4.15
C ILE A 513 -8.18 13.55 -4.87
N TYR A 514 -7.00 13.96 -5.30
CA TYR A 514 -6.76 15.19 -6.07
C TYR A 514 -5.64 14.97 -7.10
N ASP A 515 -5.56 15.84 -8.10
CA ASP A 515 -4.41 15.87 -9.01
C ASP A 515 -3.11 16.03 -8.24
N ASN A 516 -2.03 15.39 -8.72
CA ASN A 516 -0.74 15.48 -8.07
C ASN A 516 -0.21 16.92 -8.12
N ASN A 517 -0.16 17.57 -6.96
CA ASN A 517 0.27 18.96 -6.79
C ASN A 517 1.60 19.07 -6.02
N GLY A 518 2.20 17.93 -5.66
CA GLY A 518 3.49 17.86 -4.99
C GLY A 518 3.52 18.36 -3.54
N THR A 519 2.38 18.81 -2.99
CA THR A 519 2.32 19.36 -1.64
C THR A 519 2.61 18.29 -0.58
N ASN A 520 3.03 18.73 0.61
CA ASN A 520 3.20 17.82 1.75
C ASN A 520 1.87 17.22 2.24
N ALA A 521 0.72 17.77 1.83
CA ALA A 521 -0.59 17.21 2.14
C ALA A 521 -0.89 15.91 1.39
N GLN A 522 -0.15 15.62 0.30
CA GLN A 522 -0.22 14.37 -0.48
C GLN A 522 0.86 13.35 -0.05
N GLN A 523 1.64 13.64 0.99
CA GLN A 523 2.78 12.83 1.40
C GLN A 523 2.58 12.26 2.81
N TRP A 524 2.95 11.00 2.98
CA TRP A 524 2.62 10.21 4.15
C TRP A 524 3.85 9.45 4.66
N GLN A 525 4.05 9.44 5.97
CA GLN A 525 5.04 8.61 6.63
C GLN A 525 4.37 7.34 7.15
N LEU A 526 4.99 6.19 6.91
CA LEU A 526 4.56 4.92 7.48
C LEU A 526 5.32 4.67 8.78
N ILE A 527 4.61 4.64 9.90
CA ILE A 527 5.20 4.49 11.24
C ILE A 527 4.89 3.10 11.78
N LYS A 528 5.95 2.29 11.99
CA LYS A 528 5.84 1.03 12.73
C LYS A 528 5.72 1.34 14.22
N LEU A 529 4.79 0.66 14.89
CA LEU A 529 4.67 0.71 16.34
C LEU A 529 5.80 -0.09 16.99
N LYS A 530 6.19 0.33 18.18
CA LYS A 530 7.14 -0.37 19.04
C LYS A 530 6.53 -0.47 20.45
N PRO A 531 6.89 -1.51 21.21
CA PRO A 531 6.48 -1.62 22.61
C PRO A 531 6.88 -0.38 23.42
N ILE A 532 5.96 0.10 24.27
CA ILE A 532 6.20 1.22 25.17
C ILE A 532 6.74 0.70 26.50
N GLY A 533 7.91 1.17 26.92
CA GLY A 533 8.53 0.82 28.20
C GLY A 533 9.99 0.40 28.05
N VAL A 534 10.65 0.10 29.18
CA VAL A 534 12.03 -0.42 29.17
C VAL A 534 12.00 -1.89 28.80
N ALA A 535 12.72 -2.25 27.74
CA ALA A 535 12.83 -3.64 27.33
C ALA A 535 13.59 -4.47 28.36
N VAL A 536 12.99 -5.58 28.78
CA VAL A 536 13.56 -6.54 29.74
C VAL A 536 13.57 -7.97 29.20
N ALA A 537 13.05 -8.18 28.00
CA ALA A 537 13.29 -9.38 27.20
C ALA A 537 13.45 -9.02 25.72
N SER A 538 14.13 -9.88 24.96
CA SER A 538 14.19 -9.78 23.49
C SER A 538 13.90 -11.15 22.89
N ILE A 539 13.00 -11.21 21.91
CA ILE A 539 12.66 -12.44 21.18
C ILE A 539 13.21 -12.38 19.76
N TYR A 540 13.57 -13.53 19.21
CA TYR A 540 14.25 -13.67 17.92
C TYR A 540 13.65 -14.82 17.13
N ASN A 541 13.58 -14.65 15.81
CA ASN A 541 13.03 -15.68 14.95
C ASN A 541 14.04 -16.72 14.45
N ASP A 542 15.34 -16.47 14.65
CA ASP A 542 16.40 -17.44 14.34
C ASP A 542 17.14 -17.91 15.60
N LEU A 543 17.93 -18.97 15.45
CA LEU A 543 18.83 -19.49 16.47
C LEU A 543 19.89 -18.45 16.86
N ASN A 544 20.41 -18.57 18.09
CA ASN A 544 21.54 -17.76 18.56
C ASN A 544 21.29 -16.25 18.48
N TYR A 545 20.07 -15.81 18.74
CA TYR A 545 19.68 -14.39 18.79
C TYR A 545 19.86 -13.65 17.46
N ALA A 546 19.72 -14.37 16.33
CA ALA A 546 19.81 -13.82 14.99
C ALA A 546 18.43 -13.47 14.41
N GLY A 547 18.44 -12.91 13.19
CA GLY A 547 17.22 -12.61 12.44
C GLY A 547 16.46 -11.38 12.94
N THR A 548 15.15 -11.40 12.75
CA THR A 548 14.23 -10.36 13.25
C THR A 548 14.14 -10.45 14.76
N SER A 549 14.41 -9.33 15.43
CA SER A 549 14.31 -9.21 16.88
C SER A 549 13.20 -8.26 17.31
N LEU A 550 12.49 -8.60 18.39
CA LEU A 550 11.57 -7.70 19.08
C LEU A 550 11.93 -7.61 20.56
N SER A 551 12.16 -6.40 21.05
CA SER A 551 12.46 -6.11 22.45
C SER A 551 11.18 -5.70 23.18
N LEU A 552 10.87 -6.40 24.28
CA LEU A 552 9.60 -6.31 24.99
C LEU A 552 9.80 -5.85 26.44
N PRO A 553 8.95 -4.93 26.94
CA PRO A 553 8.91 -4.56 28.35
C PRO A 553 8.19 -5.62 29.20
N GLU A 554 8.25 -5.45 30.52
CA GLU A 554 7.40 -6.20 31.46
C GLU A 554 5.93 -5.98 31.07
N GLY A 555 5.14 -7.06 31.04
CA GLY A 555 3.75 -7.00 30.64
C GLY A 555 3.28 -8.26 29.91
N SER A 556 2.06 -8.18 29.42
CA SER A 556 1.39 -9.25 28.67
C SER A 556 1.27 -8.80 27.21
N HIS A 557 1.84 -9.59 26.29
CA HIS A 557 1.90 -9.29 24.86
C HIS A 557 1.14 -10.36 24.08
N SER A 558 -0.02 -9.98 23.55
CA SER A 558 -0.88 -10.81 22.69
C SER A 558 -0.32 -10.96 21.27
N LEU A 559 -0.84 -11.91 20.51
CA LEU A 559 -0.53 -12.10 19.10
C LEU A 559 -0.74 -10.82 18.29
N ASN A 560 -1.82 -10.10 18.56
CA ASN A 560 -2.13 -8.85 17.86
C ASN A 560 -1.04 -7.80 18.12
N GLN A 561 -0.60 -7.64 19.36
CA GLN A 561 0.49 -6.70 19.72
C GLN A 561 1.81 -7.12 19.08
N LEU A 562 2.18 -8.40 19.14
CA LEU A 562 3.40 -8.91 18.51
C LEU A 562 3.41 -8.63 17.00
N LYS A 563 2.28 -8.87 16.31
CA LYS A 563 2.12 -8.56 14.87
C LYS A 563 2.23 -7.06 14.60
N ILE A 564 1.61 -6.22 15.41
CA ILE A 564 1.69 -4.75 15.31
C ILE A 564 3.14 -4.27 15.44
N TYR A 565 3.93 -4.89 16.33
CA TYR A 565 5.35 -4.59 16.50
C TYR A 565 6.27 -5.27 15.48
N GLY A 566 5.71 -6.00 14.52
CA GLY A 566 6.45 -6.61 13.41
C GLY A 566 7.08 -7.97 13.72
N PHE A 567 6.61 -8.69 14.72
CA PHE A 567 7.02 -10.06 15.00
C PHE A 567 5.95 -11.05 14.52
N ALA A 568 6.34 -11.99 13.66
CA ALA A 568 5.40 -12.91 13.04
C ALA A 568 4.89 -13.96 14.03
N ASP A 569 3.63 -14.37 13.84
CA ASP A 569 3.06 -15.52 14.55
C ASP A 569 3.92 -16.76 14.31
N ASN A 570 4.04 -17.64 15.30
CA ASN A 570 4.70 -18.93 15.13
C ASN A 570 6.11 -18.80 14.53
N SER A 571 6.89 -17.82 14.99
CA SER A 571 8.26 -17.60 14.49
C SER A 571 9.32 -17.51 15.57
N LEU A 572 8.97 -17.58 16.85
CA LEU A 572 9.93 -17.45 17.95
C LEU A 572 10.84 -18.69 18.03
N THR A 573 12.15 -18.48 18.00
CA THR A 573 13.19 -19.54 18.02
C THR A 573 14.18 -19.38 19.17
N SER A 574 14.56 -18.15 19.52
CA SER A 574 15.46 -17.86 20.63
C SER A 574 15.06 -16.57 21.36
N LEU A 575 15.51 -16.40 22.61
CA LEU A 575 15.13 -15.23 23.42
C LEU A 575 16.18 -14.90 24.50
N LYS A 576 16.25 -13.63 24.85
CA LYS A 576 17.02 -13.10 25.98
C LYS A 576 16.08 -12.60 27.07
N VAL A 577 16.42 -12.85 28.33
CA VAL A 577 15.63 -12.40 29.49
C VAL A 577 16.58 -11.74 30.48
N THR A 578 16.32 -10.47 30.79
CA THR A 578 17.04 -9.74 31.82
C THR A 578 16.88 -10.46 33.16
N LYS A 579 17.97 -10.65 33.89
CA LYS A 579 17.96 -11.28 35.21
C LYS A 579 16.95 -10.58 36.13
N GLY A 580 16.20 -11.36 36.89
CA GLY A 580 15.09 -10.86 37.70
C GLY A 580 13.74 -10.81 36.99
N TYR A 581 13.68 -11.18 35.71
CA TYR A 581 12.43 -11.35 34.98
C TYR A 581 12.26 -12.79 34.51
N LYS A 582 11.01 -13.13 34.21
CA LYS A 582 10.57 -14.42 33.67
C LYS A 582 9.73 -14.17 32.43
N ALA A 583 10.17 -14.69 31.30
CA ALA A 583 9.39 -14.75 30.07
C ALA A 583 8.64 -16.09 30.01
N THR A 584 7.31 -16.06 29.88
CA THR A 584 6.47 -17.23 29.68
C THR A 584 5.83 -17.15 28.31
N ILE A 585 6.19 -18.07 27.42
CA ILE A 585 5.64 -18.20 26.07
C ILE A 585 4.46 -19.16 26.07
N TYR A 586 3.50 -18.94 25.17
CA TYR A 586 2.27 -19.70 25.03
C TYR A 586 2.06 -20.08 23.56
N VAL A 587 1.62 -21.33 23.34
CA VAL A 587 1.32 -21.81 21.99
C VAL A 587 0.11 -21.10 21.39
N ASP A 588 -0.90 -20.79 22.21
CA ASP A 588 -2.10 -20.09 21.74
C ASP A 588 -2.06 -18.60 22.15
N ASP A 589 -2.83 -17.78 21.42
CA ASP A 589 -3.02 -16.37 21.75
C ASP A 589 -3.80 -16.18 23.08
N ASN A 590 -3.68 -14.98 23.65
CA ASN A 590 -4.29 -14.60 24.92
C ASN A 590 -3.87 -15.49 26.10
N TYR A 591 -2.61 -15.95 26.07
CA TYR A 591 -1.94 -16.67 27.15
C TYR A 591 -2.61 -18.00 27.49
N LYS A 592 -3.03 -18.73 26.44
CA LYS A 592 -3.71 -20.02 26.52
C LYS A 592 -2.83 -21.16 25.99
N GLY A 593 -3.33 -22.38 26.10
CA GLY A 593 -2.62 -23.57 25.63
C GLY A 593 -1.44 -23.94 26.54
N SER A 594 -0.54 -24.77 26.01
CA SER A 594 0.72 -25.10 26.68
C SER A 594 1.58 -23.86 26.85
N SER A 595 2.34 -23.80 27.94
CA SER A 595 3.27 -22.70 28.24
C SER A 595 4.66 -23.20 28.64
N LYS A 596 5.68 -22.36 28.44
CA LYS A 596 7.07 -22.60 28.89
C LYS A 596 7.71 -21.30 29.37
N SER A 597 8.43 -21.37 30.49
CA SER A 597 9.03 -20.20 31.13
C SER A 597 10.56 -20.21 31.05
N PHE A 598 11.14 -19.02 30.95
CA PHE A 598 12.58 -18.78 30.88
C PHE A 598 12.95 -17.59 31.76
N THR A 599 14.02 -17.74 32.56
CA THR A 599 14.54 -16.71 33.48
C THR A 599 15.96 -16.26 33.11
N SER A 600 16.45 -16.71 31.95
CA SER A 600 17.78 -16.39 31.42
C SER A 600 17.75 -16.52 29.89
N ASP A 601 18.80 -16.04 29.25
CA ASP A 601 18.98 -16.15 27.81
C ASP A 601 19.00 -17.63 27.36
N VAL A 602 18.30 -17.92 26.27
CA VAL A 602 18.28 -19.22 25.60
C VAL A 602 18.47 -19.05 24.11
N ASN A 603 19.52 -19.66 23.58
CA ASN A 603 19.86 -19.57 22.16
C ASN A 603 18.97 -20.46 21.27
N TRP A 604 18.17 -21.33 21.89
CA TRP A 604 17.20 -22.22 21.25
C TRP A 604 16.14 -22.66 22.27
N ILE A 605 14.87 -22.54 21.92
CA ILE A 605 13.75 -22.87 22.83
C ILE A 605 13.35 -24.36 22.83
N GLY A 606 13.89 -25.17 21.90
CA GLY A 606 13.64 -26.60 21.77
C GLY A 606 12.67 -26.98 20.63
N ASP A 607 12.81 -28.21 20.11
CA ASP A 607 12.02 -28.73 18.97
C ASP A 607 10.50 -28.65 19.18
N ASP A 608 10.04 -28.94 20.40
CA ASP A 608 8.62 -28.93 20.72
C ASP A 608 8.00 -27.53 20.70
N TRP A 609 8.82 -26.48 20.71
CA TRP A 609 8.42 -25.09 20.88
C TRP A 609 8.77 -24.17 19.70
N ASN A 610 9.76 -24.54 18.89
CA ASN A 610 10.21 -23.76 17.75
C ASN A 610 9.02 -23.41 16.84
N ASP A 611 8.90 -22.13 16.47
CA ASP A 611 7.89 -21.64 15.52
C ASP A 611 6.45 -21.98 15.92
N LYS A 612 6.15 -21.95 17.23
CA LYS A 612 4.80 -22.28 17.76
C LYS A 612 4.24 -21.24 18.73
N THR A 613 4.98 -20.16 19.00
CA THR A 613 4.54 -19.16 20.00
C THR A 613 3.63 -18.12 19.38
N SER A 614 2.44 -17.91 19.97
CA SER A 614 1.50 -16.86 19.59
C SER A 614 1.36 -15.75 20.64
N SER A 615 1.65 -15.99 21.92
CA SER A 615 1.63 -14.93 22.94
C SER A 615 2.68 -15.12 24.04
N ILE A 616 3.03 -14.04 24.74
CA ILE A 616 4.11 -14.03 25.75
C ILE A 616 3.76 -13.11 26.93
N LYS A 617 4.05 -13.57 28.16
CA LYS A 617 4.05 -12.75 29.38
C LYS A 617 5.46 -12.57 29.89
N ILE A 618 5.81 -11.34 30.27
CA ILE A 618 7.08 -11.02 30.92
C ILE A 618 6.77 -10.42 32.30
N GLU A 619 7.24 -11.07 33.35
CA GLU A 619 6.89 -10.75 34.73
C GLU A 619 8.17 -10.64 35.56
N ALA A 620 8.19 -9.75 36.56
CA ALA A 620 9.23 -9.74 37.57
C ALA A 620 9.25 -11.06 38.36
N GLN A 621 10.43 -11.64 38.58
CA GLN A 621 10.64 -12.84 39.37
C GLN A 621 12.01 -12.83 40.06
N GLY A 622 11.99 -12.73 41.39
CA GLY A 622 13.16 -12.90 42.26
C GLY A 622 13.08 -14.14 43.16
N ILE A 623 13.86 -14.12 44.24
CA ILE A 623 13.84 -15.13 45.30
C ILE A 623 12.83 -14.70 46.37
N SER A 624 11.79 -15.50 46.54
CA SER A 624 10.78 -15.31 47.60
C SER A 624 11.25 -15.75 48.98
N GLY A 625 10.55 -15.32 50.03
CA GLY A 625 10.77 -15.80 51.40
C GLY A 625 11.87 -15.07 52.17
N LEU A 626 12.37 -13.94 51.66
CA LEU A 626 13.40 -13.12 52.32
C LEU A 626 12.82 -12.01 53.23
N ASN A 627 11.53 -12.06 53.55
CA ASN A 627 10.91 -11.11 54.49
C ASN A 627 11.66 -11.09 55.82
N GLY A 628 12.02 -9.90 56.31
CA GLY A 628 12.76 -9.77 57.55
C GLY A 628 13.53 -8.46 57.67
N GLU A 629 14.21 -8.30 58.80
CA GLU A 629 15.08 -7.17 59.10
C GLU A 629 16.54 -7.59 58.94
N TYR A 630 17.34 -6.78 58.27
CA TYR A 630 18.72 -7.10 57.91
C TYR A 630 19.65 -5.90 58.04
N LYS A 631 20.93 -6.19 58.26
CA LYS A 631 22.00 -5.35 57.72
C LYS A 631 22.36 -5.87 56.34
N ILE A 632 22.62 -4.96 55.40
CA ILE A 632 22.93 -5.32 54.00
C ILE A 632 24.38 -4.96 53.74
N GLN A 633 25.23 -5.96 53.51
CA GLN A 633 26.69 -5.81 53.38
C GLN A 633 27.13 -5.95 51.92
N ASN A 634 27.96 -5.05 51.41
CA ASN A 634 28.54 -5.17 50.09
C ASN A 634 29.66 -6.22 50.05
N LYS A 635 29.71 -7.05 48.99
CA LYS A 635 30.73 -8.09 48.83
C LYS A 635 32.13 -7.53 48.57
N ASN A 636 32.24 -6.43 47.84
CA ASN A 636 33.53 -5.85 47.45
C ASN A 636 34.21 -5.06 48.59
N SER A 637 33.46 -4.20 49.28
CA SER A 637 34.00 -3.34 50.35
C SER A 637 33.89 -3.95 51.74
N SER A 638 33.03 -4.96 51.93
CA SER A 638 32.62 -5.47 53.26
C SER A 638 31.92 -4.43 54.16
N LEU A 639 31.61 -3.25 53.63
CA LEU A 639 30.84 -2.20 54.30
C LEU A 639 29.33 -2.46 54.22
N TYR A 640 28.56 -1.79 55.06
CA TYR A 640 27.10 -1.95 55.18
C TYR A 640 26.35 -0.75 54.62
N LEU A 641 25.16 -0.98 54.07
CA LEU A 641 24.24 0.11 53.74
C LEU A 641 23.91 0.93 55.00
N ASP A 642 23.86 2.25 54.85
CA ASP A 642 23.56 3.24 55.91
C ASP A 642 22.84 4.46 55.30
N LEU A 643 22.26 5.30 56.15
CA LEU A 643 21.64 6.55 55.76
C LEU A 643 22.67 7.68 55.76
N TYR A 644 22.74 8.45 54.68
CA TYR A 644 23.59 9.61 54.60
C TYR A 644 23.27 10.61 55.72
N GLU A 645 24.28 10.98 56.51
CA GLU A 645 24.17 11.89 57.66
C GLU A 645 23.09 11.50 58.70
N ASN A 646 22.70 10.21 58.76
CA ASN A 646 21.60 9.70 59.58
C ASN A 646 20.24 10.39 59.32
N LYS A 647 20.09 11.06 58.16
CA LYS A 647 18.84 11.73 57.78
C LYS A 647 17.75 10.70 57.50
N THR A 648 16.50 11.10 57.74
CA THR A 648 15.33 10.25 57.53
C THR A 648 14.37 10.82 56.49
N ASP A 649 14.68 11.98 55.91
CA ASP A 649 13.80 12.71 55.00
C ASP A 649 13.77 12.09 53.59
N ASN A 650 12.76 12.44 52.79
CA ASN A 650 12.75 12.13 51.36
C ASN A 650 14.01 12.71 50.69
N ASN A 651 14.51 11.97 49.70
CA ASN A 651 15.74 12.24 48.97
C ASN A 651 17.04 12.02 49.78
N THR A 652 16.97 11.45 50.98
CA THR A 652 18.18 11.04 51.71
C THR A 652 18.88 9.91 50.94
N ALA A 653 20.13 10.11 50.54
CA ALA A 653 20.90 9.08 49.85
C ALA A 653 21.19 7.86 50.75
N ILE A 654 21.18 6.68 50.14
CA ILE A 654 21.73 5.46 50.74
C ILE A 654 23.23 5.43 50.44
N VAL A 655 24.04 5.16 51.46
CA VAL A 655 25.51 5.07 51.35
C VAL A 655 26.03 3.74 51.85
N GLN A 656 27.27 3.40 51.54
CA GLN A 656 28.00 2.37 52.29
C GLN A 656 28.75 2.98 53.48
N TRP A 657 28.85 2.24 54.60
CA TRP A 657 29.52 2.70 55.82
C TRP A 657 30.08 1.54 56.65
N ASN A 658 31.01 1.85 57.57
CA ASN A 658 31.56 0.90 58.54
C ASN A 658 30.46 0.24 59.40
N ASP A 659 30.71 -0.96 59.91
CA ASP A 659 29.78 -1.65 60.80
C ASP A 659 29.57 -0.87 62.11
N LEU A 660 28.35 -0.38 62.34
CA LEU A 660 27.96 0.35 63.56
C LEU A 660 27.23 -0.54 64.59
N GLY A 661 27.34 -1.87 64.48
CA GLY A 661 26.60 -2.80 65.34
C GLY A 661 25.08 -2.67 65.16
N LYS A 662 24.34 -2.57 66.27
CA LYS A 662 22.87 -2.36 66.28
C LYS A 662 22.46 -0.89 66.09
N SER A 663 23.00 -0.24 65.06
CA SER A 663 22.49 1.07 64.62
C SER A 663 21.21 0.89 63.80
N GLU A 664 20.14 1.59 64.17
CA GLU A 664 18.89 1.58 63.39
C GLU A 664 19.08 2.16 61.97
N THR A 665 20.05 3.04 61.74
CA THR A 665 20.34 3.59 60.40
C THR A 665 20.90 2.55 59.41
N GLN A 666 21.43 1.43 59.91
CA GLN A 666 21.91 0.30 59.11
C GLN A 666 20.92 -0.88 59.08
N LYS A 667 19.71 -0.68 59.61
CA LYS A 667 18.66 -1.68 59.70
C LYS A 667 17.62 -1.47 58.60
N PHE A 668 17.54 -2.44 57.70
CA PHE A 668 16.60 -2.42 56.58
C PHE A 668 15.62 -3.59 56.65
N LYS A 669 14.33 -3.30 56.47
CA LYS A 669 13.26 -4.29 56.48
C LYS A 669 12.82 -4.59 55.04
N LEU A 670 13.00 -5.82 54.61
CA LEU A 670 12.49 -6.32 53.33
C LEU A 670 11.03 -6.72 53.50
N VAL A 671 10.16 -6.18 52.65
CA VAL A 671 8.74 -6.51 52.56
C VAL A 671 8.44 -6.98 51.14
N GLU A 672 8.16 -8.27 51.00
CA GLU A 672 7.79 -8.90 49.73
C GLU A 672 6.42 -8.39 49.28
N ARG A 673 6.33 -8.00 48.02
CA ARG A 673 5.12 -7.47 47.38
C ARG A 673 4.52 -8.45 46.38
N ASP A 674 5.39 -9.21 45.74
CA ASP A 674 5.09 -10.21 44.72
C ASP A 674 6.33 -11.12 44.59
N ASN A 675 6.22 -12.25 43.90
CA ASN A 675 7.23 -13.29 43.65
C ASN A 675 8.72 -12.84 43.67
N GLY A 676 9.31 -12.63 44.87
CA GLY A 676 10.69 -12.18 45.05
C GLY A 676 10.96 -10.70 44.73
N VAL A 677 9.91 -9.88 44.61
CA VAL A 677 9.91 -8.42 44.47
C VAL A 677 9.69 -7.79 45.83
N TYR A 678 10.59 -6.91 46.25
CA TYR A 678 10.60 -6.32 47.59
C TYR A 678 10.56 -4.81 47.56
N SER A 679 9.85 -4.21 48.52
CA SER A 679 10.18 -2.86 48.99
C SER A 679 11.12 -2.98 50.18
N ILE A 680 12.13 -2.12 50.23
CA ILE A 680 13.18 -2.13 51.26
C ILE A 680 13.00 -0.91 52.14
N TYR A 681 12.48 -1.09 53.36
CA TYR A 681 12.24 -0.01 54.30
C TYR A 681 13.50 0.29 55.13
N SER A 682 13.80 1.56 55.32
CA SER A 682 14.66 2.02 56.40
C SER A 682 13.88 2.02 57.71
N ALA A 683 14.40 1.31 58.74
CA ALA A 683 13.73 1.19 60.04
C ALA A 683 13.46 2.53 60.76
N PRO A 684 14.41 3.47 60.87
CA PRO A 684 14.18 4.73 61.58
C PRO A 684 13.34 5.73 60.79
N ALA A 685 13.24 5.59 59.47
CA ALA A 685 12.53 6.54 58.60
C ALA A 685 11.12 6.09 58.21
N ASN A 686 10.83 4.79 58.27
CA ASN A 686 9.63 4.17 57.67
C ASN A 686 9.42 4.57 56.19
N ARG A 687 10.52 4.78 55.47
CA ARG A 687 10.60 5.12 54.04
C ARG A 687 11.30 4.02 53.28
N VAL A 688 11.03 3.91 51.98
CA VAL A 688 11.56 2.83 51.14
C VAL A 688 12.73 3.31 50.29
N PHE A 689 13.52 2.35 49.81
CA PHE A 689 14.45 2.58 48.71
C PHE A 689 13.68 3.03 47.47
N ASP A 690 14.20 4.07 46.83
CA ASP A 690 13.66 4.70 45.63
C ASP A 690 14.81 4.97 44.66
N VAL A 691 14.63 4.58 43.39
CA VAL A 691 15.53 5.03 42.32
C VAL A 691 15.12 6.44 41.92
N ALA A 692 16.00 7.41 42.15
CA ALA A 692 15.70 8.83 41.97
C ALA A 692 15.16 9.14 40.57
N ASN A 693 14.03 9.88 40.53
CA ASN A 693 13.31 10.28 39.32
C ASN A 693 12.86 9.11 38.42
N ALA A 694 12.75 7.89 38.97
CA ALA A 694 12.50 6.66 38.21
C ALA A 694 13.46 6.49 37.00
N SER A 695 14.70 6.99 37.13
CA SER A 695 15.66 6.97 36.04
C SER A 695 15.93 5.54 35.56
N VAL A 696 16.01 5.38 34.24
CA VAL A 696 16.33 4.10 33.55
C VAL A 696 17.81 4.05 33.13
N ASN A 697 18.54 5.16 33.33
CA ASN A 697 19.96 5.27 33.03
C ASN A 697 20.83 4.82 34.21
N ASP A 698 22.08 4.48 33.93
CA ASP A 698 23.08 4.24 34.97
C ASP A 698 23.30 5.50 35.81
N ARG A 699 23.85 5.32 37.02
CA ARG A 699 24.22 6.39 37.98
C ARG A 699 23.04 7.10 38.65
N ALA A 700 21.83 6.54 38.61
CA ALA A 700 20.73 7.09 39.39
C ALA A 700 20.93 6.77 40.89
N ASN A 701 20.74 7.76 41.75
CA ASN A 701 20.91 7.56 43.20
C ASN A 701 19.82 6.62 43.75
N ILE A 702 20.22 5.75 44.68
CA ILE A 702 19.29 5.10 45.60
C ILE A 702 19.08 6.04 46.79
N GLN A 703 17.84 6.40 47.04
CA GLN A 703 17.45 7.34 48.07
C GLN A 703 16.28 6.81 48.90
N LEU A 704 16.00 7.44 50.04
CA LEU A 704 14.77 7.26 50.77
C LEU A 704 13.65 8.09 50.16
N TYR A 705 12.48 7.48 50.05
CA TYR A 705 11.26 8.18 49.68
C TYR A 705 10.04 7.55 50.36
N ASP A 706 8.96 8.32 50.47
CA ASP A 706 7.67 7.80 50.91
C ASP A 706 7.21 6.69 49.95
N TYR A 707 6.54 5.67 50.50
CA TYR A 707 6.12 4.50 49.73
C TYR A 707 4.86 4.78 48.91
N TYR A 708 4.91 4.46 47.62
CA TYR A 708 3.75 4.45 46.72
C TYR A 708 3.58 3.05 46.14
N ALA A 709 2.39 2.47 46.28
CA ALA A 709 2.15 1.07 45.92
C ALA A 709 2.45 0.75 44.45
N ASP A 710 2.09 1.68 43.56
CA ASP A 710 2.23 1.52 42.10
C ASP A 710 3.58 2.03 41.57
N ALA A 711 4.47 2.52 42.43
CA ALA A 711 5.79 3.02 42.02
C ALA A 711 6.79 1.86 41.83
N HIS A 712 6.92 1.36 40.60
CA HIS A 712 7.85 0.26 40.29
C HIS A 712 9.33 0.62 40.52
N ASN A 713 9.69 1.91 40.56
CA ASN A 713 11.05 2.36 40.91
C ASN A 713 11.37 2.25 42.42
N GLN A 714 10.39 1.86 43.24
CA GLN A 714 10.53 1.56 44.67
C GLN A 714 10.44 0.05 44.97
N GLN A 715 10.52 -0.77 43.93
CA GLN A 715 10.38 -2.22 43.99
C GLN A 715 11.64 -2.86 43.39
N PHE A 716 12.21 -3.82 44.12
CA PHE A 716 13.47 -4.46 43.76
C PHE A 716 13.31 -5.98 43.73
N MET A 717 13.62 -6.60 42.59
CA MET A 717 13.74 -8.05 42.46
C MET A 717 15.06 -8.47 43.11
N ILE A 718 15.00 -9.40 44.07
CA ILE A 718 16.21 -9.94 44.71
C ILE A 718 16.59 -11.25 44.02
N CYS A 719 17.79 -11.33 43.47
CA CYS A 719 18.26 -12.50 42.73
C CYS A 719 19.56 -13.06 43.31
N ASP A 720 19.80 -14.37 43.18
CA ASP A 720 21.04 -14.99 43.64
C ASP A 720 22.25 -14.45 42.86
N ALA A 721 23.32 -14.10 43.58
CA ALA A 721 24.62 -13.71 43.04
C ALA A 721 25.69 -14.79 43.33
N GLY A 722 25.29 -15.94 43.88
CA GLY A 722 26.15 -17.05 44.25
C GLY A 722 26.79 -16.87 45.63
N ASN A 723 27.12 -17.99 46.28
CA ASN A 723 27.82 -18.05 47.57
C ASN A 723 27.12 -17.25 48.70
N GLY A 724 25.78 -17.20 48.70
CA GLY A 724 24.99 -16.51 49.71
C GLY A 724 24.91 -14.99 49.58
N TYR A 725 25.29 -14.45 48.41
CA TYR A 725 25.13 -13.05 48.05
C TYR A 725 23.96 -12.86 47.09
N TYR A 726 23.38 -11.67 47.07
CA TYR A 726 22.22 -11.30 46.26
C TYR A 726 22.50 -10.05 45.43
N GLN A 727 21.81 -9.91 44.30
CA GLN A 727 21.68 -8.66 43.56
C GLN A 727 20.28 -8.08 43.83
N PHE A 728 20.20 -6.75 43.96
CA PHE A 728 18.93 -6.03 44.01
C PHE A 728 18.74 -5.32 42.68
N ILE A 729 17.71 -5.71 41.94
CA ILE A 729 17.43 -5.25 40.58
C ILE A 729 16.16 -4.39 40.62
N ALA A 730 16.22 -3.13 40.18
CA ALA A 730 15.07 -2.23 40.14
C ALA A 730 14.03 -2.70 39.09
N ARG A 731 12.77 -2.87 39.49
CA ARG A 731 11.71 -3.46 38.67
C ARG A 731 11.34 -2.65 37.44
N HIS A 732 11.43 -1.32 37.48
CA HIS A 732 11.02 -0.48 36.35
C HIS A 732 11.99 -0.50 35.17
N CYS A 733 13.25 -0.94 35.39
CA CYS A 733 14.29 -0.79 34.36
C CYS A 733 15.33 -1.92 34.30
N GLY A 734 15.32 -2.88 35.23
CA GLY A 734 16.28 -3.99 35.24
C GLY A 734 17.71 -3.63 35.66
N LYS A 735 17.95 -2.40 36.14
CA LYS A 735 19.27 -1.97 36.64
C LYS A 735 19.51 -2.48 38.06
N VAL A 736 20.76 -2.78 38.41
CA VAL A 736 21.14 -3.25 39.75
C VAL A 736 21.63 -2.12 40.64
N ILE A 737 21.44 -2.22 41.95
CA ILE A 737 22.13 -1.34 42.89
C ILE A 737 23.61 -1.72 42.98
N GLU A 738 24.49 -0.73 42.94
CA GLU A 738 25.94 -0.87 42.89
C GLU A 738 26.60 0.19 43.78
N VAL A 739 27.74 -0.18 44.37
CA VAL A 739 28.72 0.81 44.87
C VAL A 739 29.53 1.33 43.68
N PRO A 740 29.35 2.61 43.27
CA PRO A 740 29.97 3.15 42.06
C PRO A 740 31.47 2.89 42.01
N GLU A 741 31.96 2.50 40.83
CA GLU A 741 33.39 2.33 40.55
C GLU A 741 34.10 1.33 41.48
N SER A 742 33.34 0.45 42.15
CA SER A 742 33.85 -0.48 43.16
C SER A 742 34.60 0.20 44.31
N ASP A 743 34.22 1.42 44.67
CA ASP A 743 34.79 2.18 45.78
C ASP A 743 34.65 1.40 47.11
N LYS A 744 35.64 1.52 48.00
CA LYS A 744 35.70 0.81 49.29
C LYS A 744 35.66 1.72 50.51
N ASN A 745 35.52 3.03 50.29
CA ASN A 745 35.48 4.05 51.31
C ASN A 745 34.07 4.17 51.89
N ALA A 746 34.02 4.43 53.20
CA ALA A 746 32.78 4.78 53.87
C ALA A 746 32.28 6.16 53.39
N GLY A 747 30.98 6.26 53.13
CA GLY A 747 30.31 7.48 52.70
C GLY A 747 29.93 7.51 51.22
N GLU A 748 30.40 6.56 50.41
CA GLU A 748 30.05 6.50 48.99
C GLU A 748 28.57 6.19 48.78
N TRP A 749 27.95 6.91 47.84
CA TRP A 749 26.53 6.81 47.55
C TRP A 749 26.22 5.60 46.67
N ILE A 750 25.16 4.87 47.02
CA ILE A 750 24.69 3.74 46.25
C ILE A 750 23.89 4.22 45.04
N LYS A 751 24.19 3.67 43.87
CA LYS A 751 23.56 4.06 42.61
C LYS A 751 23.10 2.85 41.80
N THR A 752 22.27 3.07 40.79
CA THR A 752 21.94 2.03 39.80
C THR A 752 23.02 1.89 38.74
N TRP A 753 23.22 0.67 38.22
CA TRP A 753 24.11 0.40 37.09
C TRP A 753 23.61 -0.75 36.23
N SER A 754 24.16 -0.86 35.02
CA SER A 754 24.00 -2.04 34.17
C SER A 754 24.61 -3.27 34.87
N ASN A 755 23.90 -4.39 34.87
CA ASN A 755 24.36 -5.61 35.53
C ASN A 755 25.63 -6.14 34.87
N ASN A 756 26.75 -6.15 35.60
CA ASN A 756 28.06 -6.62 35.17
C ASN A 756 28.55 -7.80 36.03
N GLY A 757 27.77 -8.22 37.03
CA GLY A 757 28.10 -9.34 37.91
C GLY A 757 29.27 -9.09 38.87
N SER A 758 29.76 -7.85 38.96
CA SER A 758 30.89 -7.51 39.84
C SER A 758 30.53 -7.68 41.31
N ALA A 759 31.56 -7.80 42.15
CA ALA A 759 31.38 -7.84 43.60
C ALA A 759 30.76 -6.55 44.17
N ALA A 760 30.87 -5.41 43.47
CA ALA A 760 30.23 -4.16 43.88
C ALA A 760 28.69 -4.19 43.74
N GLN A 761 28.15 -5.12 42.95
CA GLN A 761 26.72 -5.34 42.74
C GLN A 761 26.14 -6.48 43.61
N ALA A 762 26.97 -7.12 44.44
CA ALA A 762 26.60 -8.30 45.22
C ALA A 762 26.54 -7.98 46.71
N TRP A 763 25.47 -8.41 47.37
CA TRP A 763 25.10 -7.97 48.71
C TRP A 763 24.73 -9.14 49.60
N LYS A 764 25.28 -9.20 50.82
CA LYS A 764 24.93 -10.20 51.83
C LYS A 764 23.84 -9.65 52.73
N LEU A 765 22.77 -10.42 52.89
CA LEU A 765 21.75 -10.18 53.89
C LEU A 765 22.21 -10.77 55.23
N VAL A 766 22.53 -9.92 56.20
CA VAL A 766 22.88 -10.32 57.57
C VAL A 766 21.63 -10.16 58.44
N PRO A 767 20.98 -11.24 58.90
CA PRO A 767 19.76 -11.15 59.69
C PRO A 767 19.97 -10.29 60.93
N TRP A 768 19.05 -9.36 61.19
CA TRP A 768 19.15 -8.44 62.32
C TRP A 768 19.26 -9.16 63.67
N SER A 769 18.60 -10.33 63.81
CA SER A 769 18.68 -11.19 64.99
C SER A 769 20.08 -11.74 65.27
N GLN A 770 20.95 -11.78 64.26
CA GLN A 770 22.34 -12.27 64.37
C GLN A 770 23.36 -11.14 64.61
N VAL A 771 22.94 -9.88 64.63
CA VAL A 771 23.82 -8.74 64.91
C VAL A 771 24.16 -8.72 66.40
N ILE A 772 25.42 -9.03 66.72
CA ILE A 772 25.91 -9.08 68.11
C ILE A 772 26.13 -7.67 68.64
N THR A 773 25.51 -7.36 69.78
CA THR A 773 25.84 -6.20 70.60
C THR A 773 27.20 -6.43 71.27
N THR A 774 28.19 -5.58 71.00
CA THR A 774 29.16 -5.24 72.05
C THR A 774 28.38 -4.50 73.13
N GLN A 775 27.94 -5.23 74.16
CA GLN A 775 27.30 -4.61 75.33
C GLN A 775 28.31 -3.67 76.01
N ILE A 776 28.07 -2.37 75.94
CA ILE A 776 28.22 -1.51 77.12
C ILE A 776 26.81 -1.06 77.44
N ASN A 777 26.31 -1.47 78.61
CA ASN A 777 24.99 -1.12 79.09
C ASN A 777 24.85 0.41 79.16
N SER A 778 23.96 0.98 78.35
CA SER A 778 23.51 2.35 78.55
C SER A 778 21.99 2.41 78.54
N THR A 779 21.44 2.71 79.71
CA THR A 779 20.06 3.12 79.93
C THR A 779 19.68 4.28 79.03
N SER A 780 18.58 4.13 78.29
CA SER A 780 17.95 5.15 77.46
C SER A 780 17.47 6.32 78.32
N ASN A 781 18.06 7.51 78.12
CA ASN A 781 17.44 8.79 78.49
C ASN A 781 17.17 9.58 77.21
N THR A 782 15.89 9.80 76.93
CA THR A 782 15.37 10.68 75.89
C THR A 782 15.48 12.13 76.34
N GLU A 783 16.66 12.74 76.21
CA GLU A 783 16.82 14.19 76.31
C GLU A 783 17.17 14.77 74.93
N ASN A 784 16.51 15.87 74.55
CA ASN A 784 16.76 16.58 73.29
C ASN A 784 18.15 17.25 73.33
N ILE A 785 19.15 16.59 72.74
CA ILE A 785 20.50 17.13 72.55
C ILE A 785 20.57 17.83 71.18
N SER A 786 20.95 19.10 71.17
CA SER A 786 21.17 19.90 69.95
C SER A 786 22.67 20.11 69.73
N ILE A 787 23.17 19.77 68.54
CA ILE A 787 24.58 19.92 68.17
C ILE A 787 24.71 20.83 66.95
N TYR A 788 25.50 21.90 67.06
CA TYR A 788 25.60 22.91 65.99
C TYR A 788 26.90 23.75 66.07
N PRO A 789 27.39 24.29 64.94
CA PRO A 789 26.98 23.94 63.58
C PRO A 789 27.49 22.53 63.19
N ASN A 790 26.78 21.86 62.28
CA ASN A 790 27.23 20.63 61.61
C ASN A 790 26.88 20.78 60.12
N PRO A 791 27.83 21.11 59.21
CA PRO A 791 29.28 21.03 59.40
C PRO A 791 29.85 22.05 60.39
N ALA A 792 30.81 21.61 61.21
CA ALA A 792 31.53 22.43 62.17
C ALA A 792 32.83 22.96 61.55
N CYS A 793 33.17 24.22 61.80
CA CYS A 793 34.39 24.85 61.29
C CYS A 793 35.34 25.16 62.46
N ASN A 794 34.97 26.11 63.33
CA ASN A 794 35.83 26.52 64.44
C ASN A 794 35.48 25.84 65.78
N TYR A 795 34.19 25.55 66.00
CA TYR A 795 33.68 25.01 67.26
C TYR A 795 32.51 24.05 67.03
N ILE A 796 32.31 23.11 67.94
CA ILE A 796 31.10 22.29 68.06
C ILE A 796 30.37 22.73 69.33
N ASN A 797 29.18 23.30 69.20
CA ASN A 797 28.31 23.58 70.35
C ASN A 797 27.37 22.40 70.58
N ILE A 798 27.20 22.04 71.85
CA ILE A 798 26.33 20.98 72.31
C ILE A 798 25.44 21.59 73.39
N LYS A 799 24.12 21.47 73.23
CA LYS A 799 23.13 22.00 74.17
C LYS A 799 22.13 20.92 74.55
N TRP A 800 21.75 20.86 75.83
CA TRP A 800 20.71 19.95 76.33
C TRP A 800 19.79 20.65 77.34
N ALA A 801 18.58 20.10 77.54
CA ALA A 801 17.48 20.80 78.21
C ALA A 801 17.65 20.95 79.73
N ASN A 802 18.21 19.95 80.41
CA ASN A 802 18.33 19.93 81.87
C ASN A 802 19.79 19.95 82.32
N TYR A 803 20.07 20.49 83.50
CA TYR A 803 21.41 20.44 84.08
C TYR A 803 21.79 18.99 84.42
N ALA A 804 22.79 18.45 83.73
CA ALA A 804 23.33 17.12 83.96
C ALA A 804 24.84 17.15 83.69
N LYS A 805 25.64 16.57 84.60
CA LYS A 805 27.06 16.32 84.33
C LYS A 805 27.16 15.27 83.24
N ARG A 806 27.79 15.62 82.12
CA ARG A 806 27.96 14.72 80.97
C ARG A 806 29.43 14.50 80.65
N THR A 807 29.75 13.32 80.15
CA THR A 807 31.08 13.00 79.62
C THR A 807 31.02 13.01 78.10
N ILE A 808 31.91 13.79 77.48
CA ILE A 808 31.92 14.01 76.03
C ILE A 808 33.26 13.54 75.47
N TYR A 809 33.20 12.68 74.45
CA TYR A 809 34.36 12.31 73.63
C TYR A 809 34.18 12.82 72.22
N LEU A 810 35.19 13.48 71.65
CA LEU A 810 35.31 13.62 70.21
C LEU A 810 36.39 12.63 69.76
N LYS A 811 36.00 11.70 68.89
CA LYS A 811 36.90 10.68 68.36
C LYS A 811 37.03 10.80 66.85
N ASP A 812 38.20 10.47 66.33
CA ASP A 812 38.30 10.14 64.91
C ASP A 812 37.68 8.77 64.61
N LEU A 813 37.68 8.41 63.33
CA LEU A 813 37.08 7.18 62.84
C LEU A 813 37.91 5.93 63.18
N GLU A 814 39.18 6.09 63.59
CA GLU A 814 39.99 5.01 64.16
C GLU A 814 39.74 4.82 65.68
N GLY A 815 38.86 5.63 66.26
CA GLY A 815 38.50 5.57 67.68
C GLY A 815 39.52 6.26 68.60
N ARG A 816 40.51 6.99 68.05
CA ARG A 816 41.42 7.81 68.85
C ARG A 816 40.64 9.00 69.42
N ILE A 817 40.84 9.26 70.70
CA ILE A 817 40.19 10.34 71.41
C ILE A 817 40.93 11.65 71.11
N LEU A 818 40.28 12.55 70.40
CA LEU A 818 40.77 13.90 70.08
C LEU A 818 40.37 14.92 71.15
N CYS A 819 39.20 14.72 71.74
CA CYS A 819 38.76 15.48 72.91
C CYS A 819 38.08 14.53 73.89
N ASN A 820 38.37 14.72 75.18
CA ASN A 820 37.64 14.10 76.28
C ASN A 820 37.41 15.18 77.33
N THR A 821 36.15 15.53 77.58
CA THR A 821 35.80 16.56 78.53
C THR A 821 34.54 16.20 79.29
N ASN A 822 34.44 16.69 80.52
CA ASN A 822 33.21 16.65 81.29
C ASN A 822 32.59 18.04 81.28
N CYS A 823 31.28 18.12 81.07
CA CYS A 823 30.55 19.37 81.15
C CYS A 823 29.61 19.36 82.36
N GLU A 824 29.73 20.38 83.20
CA GLU A 824 28.86 20.65 84.35
C GLU A 824 28.00 21.91 84.08
N SER A 825 27.53 22.05 82.84
CA SER A 825 26.67 23.11 82.32
C SER A 825 25.65 22.48 81.35
N ASN A 826 24.60 23.20 80.96
CA ASN A 826 23.64 22.76 79.93
C ASN A 826 24.08 23.09 78.49
N ILE A 827 25.26 23.71 78.35
CA ILE A 827 25.90 23.99 77.07
C ILE A 827 27.41 23.74 77.17
N LEU A 828 27.97 23.14 76.12
CA LEU A 828 29.40 22.94 75.93
C LEU A 828 29.80 23.43 74.54
N SER A 829 30.95 24.08 74.43
CA SER A 829 31.55 24.44 73.14
C SER A 829 32.95 23.81 73.06
N ILE A 830 33.19 22.98 72.04
CA ILE A 830 34.46 22.30 71.82
C ILE A 830 35.18 22.99 70.66
N PRO A 831 36.35 23.62 70.88
CA PRO A 831 37.15 24.16 69.79
C PRO A 831 37.75 23.02 68.95
N ILE A 832 37.69 23.18 67.63
CA ILE A 832 38.12 22.15 66.67
C ILE A 832 39.04 22.73 65.58
N THR A 833 39.58 23.93 65.79
CA THR A 833 40.47 24.63 64.84
C THR A 833 41.74 23.87 64.49
N GLU A 834 42.17 22.92 65.33
CA GLU A 834 43.37 22.09 65.12
C GLU A 834 43.05 20.69 64.59
N ILE A 835 41.76 20.37 64.41
CA ILE A 835 41.30 19.07 63.92
C ILE A 835 41.17 19.14 62.39
N GLN A 836 41.67 18.15 61.66
CA GLN A 836 41.65 18.17 60.19
C GLN A 836 40.22 18.06 59.62
N ASN A 837 40.03 18.49 58.38
CA ASN A 837 38.77 18.28 57.65
C ASN A 837 38.45 16.78 57.59
N GLY A 838 37.24 16.39 58.01
CA GLY A 838 36.89 14.98 58.14
C GLY A 838 35.62 14.75 58.96
N ILE A 839 35.16 13.51 59.03
CA ILE A 839 34.01 13.11 59.86
C ILE A 839 34.54 12.54 61.17
N TYR A 840 33.93 12.96 62.27
CA TYR A 840 34.29 12.57 63.63
C TYR A 840 33.07 12.03 64.38
N LEU A 841 33.31 11.20 65.38
CA LEU A 841 32.29 10.69 66.28
C LEU A 841 32.32 11.49 67.58
N LEU A 842 31.27 12.28 67.80
CA LEU A 842 30.99 12.92 69.07
C LEU A 842 30.14 11.98 69.93
N ILE A 843 30.72 11.48 71.00
CA ILE A 843 30.04 10.60 71.96
C ILE A 843 29.66 11.45 73.17
N ILE A 844 28.37 11.53 73.48
CA ILE A 844 27.86 12.19 74.69
C ILE A 844 27.29 11.09 75.58
N ASP A 845 27.95 10.87 76.71
CA ASP A 845 27.80 9.72 77.59
C ASP A 845 27.98 8.40 76.82
N ASN A 846 26.90 7.88 76.23
CA ASN A 846 26.89 6.63 75.45
C ASN A 846 26.22 6.77 74.06
N GLN A 847 25.80 7.98 73.67
CA GLN A 847 25.18 8.24 72.37
C GLN A 847 26.19 8.85 71.42
N SER A 848 26.27 8.32 70.20
CA SER A 848 27.23 8.75 69.18
C SER A 848 26.55 9.62 68.12
N TYR A 849 27.15 10.76 67.82
CA TYR A 849 26.72 11.73 66.83
C TYR A 849 27.83 11.94 65.81
N LYS A 850 27.50 11.95 64.51
CA LYS A 850 28.45 12.22 63.43
C LYS A 850 28.63 13.72 63.27
N ILE A 851 29.87 14.21 63.33
CA ILE A 851 30.21 15.63 63.11
C ILE A 851 31.12 15.73 61.90
N LEU A 852 30.72 16.52 60.90
CA LEU A 852 31.57 16.87 59.77
C LEU A 852 32.37 18.13 60.14
N VAL A 853 33.70 18.03 60.19
CA VAL A 853 34.60 19.19 60.32
C VAL A 853 35.03 19.64 58.94
N LYS A 854 34.84 20.93 58.65
CA LYS A 854 35.23 21.57 57.40
C LYS A 854 35.73 23.00 57.66
N HIS A 855 37.04 23.16 57.61
CA HIS A 855 37.77 24.43 57.51
C HIS A 855 37.73 24.99 56.10
#